data_AF-A0A1D2X1M1-F1
#
_entry.id   AF-A0A1D2X1M1-F1
#
_cell.length_a   1.000
_cell.length_b   1.000
_cell.length_c   1.000
_cell.angle_alpha   90.00
_cell.angle_beta   90.00
_cell.angle_gamma   90.00
#
_symmetry.space_group_name_H-M   'P 1'
#
loop_
_entity.id
_entity.type
_entity.pdbx_description
1 polymer ?
#
loop_
_entity_poly.entity_id
_entity_poly.type
_entity_poly.pdbx_seq_one_letter_code
_entity_poly.pdbx_strand_id
1 'polypeptide(L)'
;MVSAEDISSNDTSDITTDTINIDSSVTSNDVTVSTNEENDKINVLSKSLKTDEDAGEVTYYVSTNGLATNDGLTPETAYDYKSVFNNFEQKMSKFNNTRIIVQEGTYNVTSFIYSYYEYCPNFKVNIMGNGTVIFNGQTNSSIFFAVGGPGYGSNTHNITIQNIVFTNGTGYYTSRLFFGSYCYGGAVYNRNGNMTLINCTFINNNAKTANYVLGGAVCVNGGNLTIINSSFINNTVTGRASYGGAVATYGSSSTTRIFNSSFSGNKANATGKTDDPYSNVQLESAFGGAVGTYSGGLSIVDNSYFANNTAGSGGAIGNVDSNTIVTNTTFINNNATNGGAVGGTKISSWYTTTTNVTDNTMINNTAYNGAGVAIMAGSGNIINNTMTCNNATNGGAIANENGVTVIEGNQLVNNTGIYGGAIASQFGSTNITGNNITCNNATRGGAVANDNSTVIITNNSVSGNTADAGAAIYTLTGNTTINANNITSSNGITSVIYNNGSTILDNNYLFNNTVSDENSYVVYSETSTNINVTGNSFYNNTDFKRDMLFNDFSSQNTTNNIYISNYLETSSPDDVTITLNDNIYTLNYTINIRNVYNDTVRTGYVKVNINGEYYTEQFPVNNGNVTVTIPKSSLTFENNIILEYISEDKSYQPINKTAYIEIVKDTTITVITNNTVKIGSNVEIQGELRDEDNDIVPNAEITISVNDDETIKVITDANGKYSVNYTTKVLGTNNVTVNYNGNKSYNPSTNKTTFNVEKRATIIIINPVKSVIGEQFTLTAYVTDIYGDKVNGGNLVFKLNGKTLRNDGSFNSTEAPLKFKVVDGVVTYTLTADLYLRNAKNLSASYSGSYNYEANISDVTTAEIAKRTAQITVTTINTTKQDVDIEFTVHLKDITPHGTNMTAINEDGYVIFKLNGVTLKDASGKVVKVKVENNTAKYTYHVPIGMASDDGKNNTRNYTVEAVYQNDIFYPDTRNTTVFHVEKSPINIQFTKVIIDNTTKTMNITGNITDYKGNLLVGVNKVCVKVNNATIRDAENNTIFYTVRNGIIDIKDVNVTKVKTFKDVMVVSGDRQAYLEGRNTTTELTIKN
;
A
#
# COMPACT_ATOMS: atom_id res chain seq x y z
N MET A 1 -22.71 10.14 28.83
CA MET A 1 -22.73 11.49 29.43
C MET A 1 -21.31 12.00 29.26
N VAL A 2 -21.04 13.03 28.44
CA VAL A 2 -21.13 14.48 28.78
C VAL A 2 -20.24 14.76 30.01
N SER A 3 -19.21 15.61 29.95
CA SER A 3 -19.04 16.86 29.18
C SER A 3 -17.67 17.04 28.49
N ALA A 4 -17.64 17.95 27.52
CA ALA A 4 -16.44 18.69 27.11
C ALA A 4 -16.54 20.12 27.67
N GLU A 5 -15.42 20.82 27.83
CA GLU A 5 -15.42 22.29 27.95
C GLU A 5 -14.09 22.89 27.46
N ASP A 6 -14.18 24.00 26.73
CA ASP A 6 -13.07 24.70 26.07
C ASP A 6 -12.34 25.67 27.01
N ILE A 7 -11.04 25.92 26.77
CA ILE A 7 -10.40 27.21 27.09
C ILE A 7 -9.51 27.63 25.90
N SER A 8 -9.62 28.90 25.51
CA SER A 8 -9.05 29.46 24.29
C SER A 8 -7.89 30.45 24.52
N SER A 9 -6.89 30.37 23.63
CA SER A 9 -6.13 31.47 22.99
C SER A 9 -5.17 32.39 23.78
N ASN A 10 -4.03 32.63 23.12
CA ASN A 10 -3.01 33.68 23.29
C ASN A 10 -2.08 33.55 24.53
N ASP A 11 -0.80 33.93 24.47
CA ASP A 11 -0.17 34.93 23.60
C ASP A 11 1.28 34.58 23.18
N THR A 12 1.83 35.33 22.22
CA THR A 12 3.21 35.18 21.69
C THR A 12 4.24 36.03 22.42
N SER A 13 5.46 35.52 22.65
CA SER A 13 6.67 36.35 22.75
C SER A 13 7.98 35.56 22.58
N ASP A 14 8.94 36.18 21.89
CA ASP A 14 10.32 35.71 21.66
C ASP A 14 11.09 35.24 22.89
N ILE A 15 12.13 34.40 22.67
CA ILE A 15 13.44 34.54 23.33
C ILE A 15 14.57 33.95 22.46
N THR A 16 15.39 34.88 21.96
CA THR A 16 16.83 34.78 21.61
C THR A 16 17.38 33.55 20.88
N THR A 17 17.68 33.73 19.60
CA THR A 17 18.85 33.09 18.96
C THR A 17 20.14 33.64 19.55
N ASP A 18 21.07 32.79 20.00
CA ASP A 18 22.49 33.14 19.88
C ASP A 18 23.42 31.93 19.71
N THR A 19 24.43 32.19 18.88
CA THR A 19 25.37 31.33 18.17
C THR A 19 26.33 30.46 19.00
N ILE A 20 26.64 29.24 18.50
CA ILE A 20 27.97 28.61 18.63
C ILE A 20 28.42 28.02 17.27
N ASN A 21 29.68 28.28 16.91
CA ASN A 21 30.35 27.94 15.65
C ASN A 21 30.39 26.45 15.28
N ILE A 22 30.25 26.18 13.98
CA ILE A 22 31.01 25.12 13.30
C ILE A 22 31.69 25.75 12.08
N ASP A 23 33.01 25.64 12.01
CA ASP A 23 33.83 26.19 10.93
C ASP A 23 33.83 25.27 9.69
N SER A 24 34.07 25.90 8.54
CA SER A 24 34.12 25.43 7.14
C SER A 24 34.63 23.98 6.91
N SER A 25 34.01 23.18 6.03
CA SER A 25 34.15 23.40 4.57
C SER A 25 33.21 22.55 3.66
N VAL A 26 32.37 23.25 2.88
CA VAL A 26 32.05 23.02 1.45
C VAL A 26 31.13 21.84 1.01
N THR A 27 29.82 22.17 0.92
CA THR A 27 28.80 21.82 -0.11
C THR A 27 28.26 20.38 -0.32
N SER A 28 26.93 20.23 -0.13
CA SER A 28 26.00 19.62 -1.12
C SER A 28 24.49 19.70 -0.77
N ASN A 29 24.09 20.29 0.36
CA ASN A 29 22.69 20.40 0.78
C ASN A 29 22.03 21.73 0.37
N ASP A 30 21.66 21.89 -0.90
CA ASP A 30 20.65 22.87 -1.33
C ASP A 30 20.05 22.48 -2.70
N VAL A 31 19.12 21.52 -2.67
CA VAL A 31 18.07 21.38 -3.68
C VAL A 31 16.77 21.41 -2.91
N THR A 32 16.27 22.62 -2.67
CA THR A 32 14.99 22.84 -1.99
C THR A 32 13.83 22.28 -2.81
N VAL A 33 12.87 21.69 -2.09
CA VAL A 33 11.67 21.05 -2.64
C VAL A 33 10.93 22.01 -3.58
N SER A 34 10.58 21.56 -4.78
CA SER A 34 9.85 22.37 -5.74
C SER A 34 8.45 22.70 -5.22
N THR A 35 8.15 23.99 -5.15
CA THR A 35 6.82 24.48 -4.76
C THR A 35 5.84 24.37 -5.93
N ASN A 36 4.54 24.50 -5.62
CA ASN A 36 3.44 24.44 -6.60
C ASN A 36 3.60 25.40 -7.81
N GLU A 37 4.47 26.42 -7.75
CA GLU A 37 4.76 27.32 -8.87
C GLU A 37 5.36 26.61 -10.09
N GLU A 38 6.11 25.52 -9.95
CA GLU A 38 6.57 24.74 -11.12
C GLU A 38 5.47 23.84 -11.68
N ASN A 39 4.59 23.28 -10.84
CA ASN A 39 3.44 22.50 -11.30
C ASN A 39 2.42 23.36 -12.04
N ASP A 40 2.19 24.61 -11.60
CA ASP A 40 1.43 25.58 -12.37
C ASP A 40 2.15 25.97 -13.67
N LYS A 41 3.49 26.10 -13.69
CA LYS A 41 4.25 26.28 -14.94
C LYS A 41 4.19 25.07 -15.87
N ILE A 42 4.03 23.84 -15.38
CA ILE A 42 3.89 22.61 -16.19
C ILE A 42 2.45 22.46 -16.73
N ASN A 43 1.44 22.78 -15.92
CA ASN A 43 0.05 22.94 -16.38
C ASN A 43 -0.11 24.12 -17.35
N VAL A 44 0.71 25.17 -17.22
CA VAL A 44 0.84 26.23 -18.21
C VAL A 44 1.57 25.72 -19.45
N LEU A 45 2.71 25.05 -19.39
CA LEU A 45 3.42 24.50 -20.57
C LEU A 45 2.56 23.54 -21.40
N SER A 46 1.71 22.73 -20.76
CA SER A 46 0.73 21.87 -21.45
C SER A 46 -0.51 22.64 -21.99
N LYS A 47 -0.77 23.87 -21.53
CA LYS A 47 -1.82 24.78 -22.04
C LYS A 47 -1.31 25.90 -22.96
N SER A 48 -0.03 26.26 -22.91
CA SER A 48 0.53 27.53 -23.43
C SER A 48 1.47 27.37 -24.62
N LEU A 49 1.59 26.17 -25.20
CA LEU A 49 2.04 26.04 -26.59
C LEU A 49 0.94 26.47 -27.62
N LYS A 50 -0.05 27.24 -27.14
CA LYS A 50 -0.98 28.06 -27.93
C LYS A 50 -0.93 29.52 -27.47
N THR A 51 0.26 30.14 -27.49
CA THR A 51 0.42 31.59 -27.40
C THR A 51 1.37 32.10 -28.48
N ASP A 52 0.79 32.42 -29.64
CA ASP A 52 1.05 33.60 -30.49
C ASP A 52 2.48 34.04 -30.90
N GLU A 53 3.57 33.35 -30.53
CA GLU A 53 4.93 33.67 -30.99
C GLU A 53 5.28 33.08 -32.37
N ASP A 54 4.63 32.00 -32.81
CA ASP A 54 4.86 31.36 -34.13
C ASP A 54 4.20 32.13 -35.31
N ALA A 55 4.06 33.46 -35.20
CA ALA A 55 3.55 34.36 -36.26
C ALA A 55 4.58 34.56 -37.40
N GLY A 56 5.07 33.45 -37.97
CA GLY A 56 6.09 33.43 -39.02
C GLY A 56 6.64 32.04 -39.39
N GLU A 57 6.33 30.97 -38.65
CA GLU A 57 6.85 29.64 -38.98
C GLU A 57 6.15 29.04 -40.22
N VAL A 58 6.94 28.72 -41.25
CA VAL A 58 6.44 28.01 -42.44
C VAL A 58 6.03 26.59 -42.01
N THR A 59 4.86 26.15 -42.46
CA THR A 59 4.38 24.77 -42.23
C THR A 59 4.59 23.95 -43.49
N TYR A 60 5.25 22.80 -43.35
CA TYR A 60 5.42 21.79 -44.39
C TYR A 60 4.67 20.50 -44.04
N TYR A 61 4.09 19.87 -45.04
CA TYR A 61 3.39 18.59 -44.93
C TYR A 61 4.22 17.46 -45.52
N VAL A 62 4.21 16.31 -44.86
CA VAL A 62 4.91 15.08 -45.28
C VAL A 62 3.93 13.93 -45.27
N SER A 63 3.93 13.08 -46.31
CA SER A 63 3.07 11.90 -46.37
C SER A 63 3.77 10.68 -46.98
N THR A 64 3.20 9.49 -46.77
CA THR A 64 3.64 8.23 -47.37
C THR A 64 3.44 8.18 -48.89
N ASN A 65 2.49 8.96 -49.40
CA ASN A 65 2.11 9.04 -50.82
C ASN A 65 2.54 10.37 -51.48
N GLY A 66 3.33 11.20 -50.78
CA GLY A 66 3.82 12.46 -51.30
C GLY A 66 4.83 12.27 -52.44
N LEU A 67 5.18 13.37 -53.11
CA LEU A 67 6.20 13.36 -54.17
C LEU A 67 7.37 14.25 -53.79
N ALA A 68 8.59 13.84 -54.17
CA ALA A 68 9.81 14.62 -53.92
C ALA A 68 9.83 15.97 -54.67
N THR A 69 9.03 16.12 -55.72
CA THR A 69 8.87 17.33 -56.55
C THR A 69 7.85 18.33 -56.01
N ASN A 70 7.08 17.98 -54.97
CA ASN A 70 6.07 18.88 -54.42
C ASN A 70 6.72 20.05 -53.64
N ASP A 71 5.93 21.07 -53.29
CA ASP A 71 6.39 22.19 -52.46
C ASP A 71 6.28 21.92 -50.95
N GLY A 72 5.47 20.93 -50.56
CA GLY A 72 5.16 20.60 -49.18
C GLY A 72 4.23 21.58 -48.49
N LEU A 73 3.66 22.59 -49.17
CA LEU A 73 2.96 23.69 -48.51
C LEU A 73 1.48 23.40 -48.21
N THR A 74 0.91 22.34 -48.79
CA THR A 74 -0.44 21.84 -48.45
C THR A 74 -0.43 20.32 -48.22
N PRO A 75 -1.47 19.73 -47.59
CA PRO A 75 -1.61 18.28 -47.47
C PRO A 75 -1.64 17.56 -48.83
N GLU A 76 -2.26 18.15 -49.84
CA GLU A 76 -2.37 17.62 -51.20
C GLU A 76 -1.03 17.68 -51.95
N THR A 77 -0.21 18.68 -51.66
CA THR A 77 1.17 18.82 -52.16
C THR A 77 2.20 18.40 -51.11
N ALA A 78 1.88 17.44 -50.25
CA ALA A 78 2.83 16.94 -49.24
C ALA A 78 4.10 16.36 -49.87
N TYR A 79 5.24 16.54 -49.19
CA TYR A 79 6.50 15.91 -49.55
C TYR A 79 6.44 14.38 -49.36
N ASP A 80 7.13 13.66 -50.25
CA ASP A 80 7.56 12.28 -49.95
C ASP A 80 8.45 12.28 -48.69
N TYR A 81 8.13 11.41 -47.74
CA TYR A 81 8.86 11.30 -46.49
C TYR A 81 10.34 10.96 -46.65
N LYS A 82 10.72 10.14 -47.63
CA LYS A 82 12.13 9.79 -47.84
C LYS A 82 12.91 11.02 -48.31
N SER A 83 12.30 11.84 -49.18
CA SER A 83 12.88 13.09 -49.66
C SER A 83 13.14 14.10 -48.54
N VAL A 84 12.40 14.06 -47.43
CA VAL A 84 12.59 14.95 -46.26
C VAL A 84 13.51 14.30 -45.24
N PHE A 85 13.17 13.11 -44.76
CA PHE A 85 13.78 12.48 -43.61
C PHE A 85 15.08 11.73 -43.93
N ASN A 86 15.19 11.04 -45.08
CA ASN A 86 16.42 10.33 -45.43
C ASN A 86 17.56 11.28 -45.90
N ASN A 87 17.23 12.53 -46.23
CA ASN A 87 18.18 13.57 -46.65
C ASN A 87 18.08 14.83 -45.76
N PHE A 88 17.69 14.66 -44.48
CA PHE A 88 17.32 15.77 -43.60
C PHE A 88 18.48 16.75 -43.37
N GLU A 89 19.71 16.23 -43.20
CA GLU A 89 20.92 17.04 -42.99
C GLU A 89 21.11 18.12 -44.08
N GLN A 90 20.91 17.75 -45.35
CA GLN A 90 21.13 18.62 -46.52
C GLN A 90 20.01 19.65 -46.70
N LYS A 91 18.90 19.48 -45.97
CA LYS A 91 17.73 20.35 -46.00
C LYS A 91 17.49 21.10 -44.69
N MET A 92 18.37 20.98 -43.69
CA MET A 92 18.22 21.64 -42.39
C MET A 92 17.96 23.14 -42.52
N SER A 93 18.69 23.86 -43.38
CA SER A 93 18.51 25.29 -43.59
C SER A 93 17.14 25.67 -44.15
N LYS A 94 16.44 24.76 -44.85
CA LYS A 94 15.06 24.94 -45.34
C LYS A 94 14.01 24.71 -44.23
N PHE A 95 14.30 23.84 -43.28
CA PHE A 95 13.37 23.44 -42.21
C PHE A 95 13.65 24.12 -40.87
N ASN A 96 14.59 25.07 -40.81
CA ASN A 96 14.89 25.82 -39.59
C ASN A 96 13.80 26.87 -39.28
N ASN A 97 13.32 26.89 -38.03
CA ASN A 97 12.15 27.67 -37.59
C ASN A 97 10.88 27.33 -38.39
N THR A 98 10.61 26.03 -38.53
CA THR A 98 9.45 25.53 -39.28
C THR A 98 8.69 24.45 -38.51
N ARG A 99 7.44 24.25 -38.93
CA ARG A 99 6.59 23.14 -38.49
C ARG A 99 6.51 22.09 -39.59
N ILE A 100 6.71 20.82 -39.25
CA ILE A 100 6.53 19.68 -40.15
C ILE A 100 5.34 18.86 -39.66
N ILE A 101 4.24 18.89 -40.41
CA ILE A 101 3.05 18.08 -40.16
C ILE A 101 3.19 16.78 -40.95
N VAL A 102 3.37 15.68 -40.23
CA VAL A 102 3.40 14.33 -40.79
C VAL A 102 1.98 13.81 -40.85
N GLN A 103 1.51 13.44 -42.04
CA GLN A 103 0.17 12.90 -42.25
C GLN A 103 0.05 11.46 -41.75
N GLU A 104 -1.18 10.99 -41.53
CA GLU A 104 -1.46 9.63 -41.07
C GLU A 104 -0.80 8.55 -41.95
N GLY A 105 -0.25 7.52 -41.32
CA GLY A 105 0.37 6.38 -42.01
C GLY A 105 1.57 5.77 -41.29
N THR A 106 2.03 4.64 -41.84
CA THR A 106 3.24 3.95 -41.39
C THR A 106 4.42 4.29 -42.28
N TYR A 107 5.44 4.91 -41.69
CA TYR A 107 6.67 5.36 -42.33
C TYR A 107 7.79 4.38 -41.99
N ASN A 108 8.17 3.53 -42.94
CA ASN A 108 9.28 2.59 -42.76
C ASN A 108 10.60 3.35 -42.91
N VAL A 109 11.21 3.72 -41.78
CA VAL A 109 12.45 4.51 -41.74
C VAL A 109 13.66 3.58 -41.83
N THR A 110 14.42 3.72 -42.92
CA THR A 110 15.57 2.86 -43.29
C THR A 110 16.93 3.54 -43.13
N SER A 111 16.96 4.77 -42.62
CA SER A 111 18.16 5.61 -42.54
C SER A 111 18.01 6.67 -41.45
N PHE A 112 19.14 7.07 -40.87
CA PHE A 112 19.19 8.04 -39.77
C PHE A 112 18.71 9.44 -40.19
N ILE A 113 17.68 9.95 -39.53
CA ILE A 113 17.28 11.35 -39.59
C ILE A 113 18.16 12.12 -38.60
N TYR A 114 19.25 12.74 -39.05
CA TYR A 114 20.13 13.50 -38.15
C TYR A 114 20.25 14.99 -38.48
N SER A 115 20.37 15.79 -37.41
CA SER A 115 20.76 17.21 -37.48
C SER A 115 22.22 17.38 -37.08
N TYR A 116 23.00 18.14 -37.85
CA TYR A 116 24.42 18.39 -37.60
C TYR A 116 24.73 19.89 -37.64
N TYR A 117 25.41 20.39 -36.61
CA TYR A 117 25.59 21.81 -36.34
C TYR A 117 26.32 22.59 -37.45
N GLU A 118 27.17 21.92 -38.24
CA GLU A 118 27.90 22.55 -39.36
C GLU A 118 26.97 22.95 -40.52
N TYR A 119 25.80 22.31 -40.67
CA TYR A 119 24.83 22.63 -41.72
C TYR A 119 23.83 23.72 -41.32
N CYS A 120 23.44 23.77 -40.04
CA CYS A 120 22.54 24.81 -39.56
C CYS A 120 22.73 25.05 -38.05
N PRO A 121 23.55 26.04 -37.65
CA PRO A 121 23.66 26.47 -36.26
C PRO A 121 22.30 26.91 -35.69
N ASN A 122 22.03 26.57 -34.43
CA ASN A 122 20.80 26.91 -33.71
C ASN A 122 19.50 26.43 -34.39
N PHE A 123 19.52 25.23 -34.97
CA PHE A 123 18.38 24.62 -35.65
C PHE A 123 17.16 24.40 -34.73
N LYS A 124 16.02 25.01 -35.06
CA LYS A 124 14.69 24.81 -34.42
C LYS A 124 13.74 24.11 -35.39
N VAL A 125 13.02 23.08 -34.94
CA VAL A 125 11.91 22.47 -35.71
C VAL A 125 10.85 21.87 -34.79
N ASN A 126 9.58 21.95 -35.20
CA ASN A 126 8.45 21.28 -34.54
C ASN A 126 7.84 20.23 -35.48
N ILE A 127 7.91 18.94 -35.12
CA ILE A 127 7.41 17.82 -35.93
C ILE A 127 6.15 17.27 -35.26
N MET A 128 5.01 17.31 -35.95
CA MET A 128 3.71 16.93 -35.40
C MET A 128 3.05 15.85 -36.24
N GLY A 129 2.59 14.78 -35.62
CA GLY A 129 1.71 13.80 -36.25
C GLY A 129 0.28 14.32 -36.38
N ASN A 130 -0.33 14.11 -37.54
CA ASN A 130 -1.74 14.35 -37.84
C ASN A 130 -2.44 13.01 -38.11
N GLY A 131 -3.29 12.57 -37.19
CA GLY A 131 -3.83 11.19 -37.19
C GLY A 131 -2.80 10.17 -36.68
N THR A 132 -2.97 8.90 -37.04
CA THR A 132 -2.10 7.80 -36.58
C THR A 132 -0.77 7.79 -37.34
N VAL A 133 0.24 8.50 -36.83
CA VAL A 133 1.58 8.52 -37.42
C VAL A 133 2.49 7.51 -36.74
N ILE A 134 2.93 6.50 -37.51
CA ILE A 134 3.83 5.45 -37.03
C ILE A 134 5.17 5.55 -37.76
N PHE A 135 6.23 5.90 -37.05
CA PHE A 135 7.60 5.75 -37.50
C PHE A 135 8.10 4.36 -37.13
N ASN A 136 8.22 3.50 -38.14
CA ASN A 136 8.59 2.10 -38.02
C ASN A 136 10.06 1.90 -38.43
N GLY A 137 10.94 1.79 -37.44
CA GLY A 137 12.36 1.54 -37.65
C GLY A 137 12.58 0.21 -38.37
N GLN A 138 13.47 0.21 -39.36
CA GLN A 138 13.97 -1.01 -40.00
C GLN A 138 15.33 -1.41 -39.41
N THR A 139 15.85 -2.58 -39.78
CA THR A 139 17.11 -3.11 -39.24
C THR A 139 18.25 -2.09 -39.33
N ASN A 140 18.98 -1.91 -38.22
CA ASN A 140 20.05 -0.92 -38.04
C ASN A 140 19.63 0.55 -38.22
N SER A 141 18.35 0.88 -38.05
CA SER A 141 17.85 2.26 -38.14
C SER A 141 17.42 2.78 -36.77
N SER A 142 18.14 3.77 -36.24
CA SER A 142 17.54 4.71 -35.29
C SER A 142 16.75 5.74 -36.08
N ILE A 143 15.54 6.02 -35.62
CA ILE A 143 14.57 6.84 -36.35
C ILE A 143 14.98 8.31 -36.35
N PHE A 144 15.52 8.86 -35.25
CA PHE A 144 15.80 10.29 -35.13
C PHE A 144 17.05 10.60 -34.28
N PHE A 145 17.81 11.64 -34.64
CA PHE A 145 19.09 11.97 -34.00
C PHE A 145 19.37 13.48 -34.01
N ALA A 146 19.87 14.04 -32.90
CA ALA A 146 20.24 15.45 -32.78
C ALA A 146 21.69 15.64 -32.31
N VAL A 147 22.45 16.55 -32.94
CA VAL A 147 23.82 16.95 -32.50
C VAL A 147 24.02 18.47 -32.51
N GLY A 148 24.34 19.03 -31.34
CA GLY A 148 24.89 20.40 -31.18
C GLY A 148 26.39 20.41 -30.81
N GLY A 149 27.27 20.72 -31.77
CA GLY A 149 28.67 21.14 -31.53
C GLY A 149 29.68 20.10 -30.98
N PRO A 150 31.00 20.31 -31.19
CA PRO A 150 32.08 19.51 -30.62
C PRO A 150 32.75 20.25 -29.45
N GLY A 151 32.01 20.44 -28.35
CA GLY A 151 32.51 21.09 -27.13
C GLY A 151 31.74 22.35 -26.76
N TYR A 152 31.89 22.74 -25.49
CA TYR A 152 31.15 23.81 -24.81
C TYR A 152 31.17 25.16 -25.57
N GLY A 153 30.06 25.52 -26.23
CA GLY A 153 29.91 26.84 -26.87
C GLY A 153 28.71 27.02 -27.81
N SER A 154 27.78 27.89 -27.40
CA SER A 154 26.82 28.71 -28.19
C SER A 154 25.83 28.11 -29.22
N ASN A 155 25.99 26.90 -29.76
CA ASN A 155 25.10 26.37 -30.80
C ASN A 155 24.17 25.26 -30.28
N THR A 156 22.89 25.58 -30.02
CA THR A 156 21.88 24.66 -29.47
C THR A 156 20.75 24.34 -30.46
N HIS A 157 20.58 23.07 -30.78
CA HIS A 157 19.41 22.61 -31.55
C HIS A 157 18.21 22.42 -30.62
N ASN A 158 17.01 22.84 -31.05
CA ASN A 158 15.78 22.79 -30.28
C ASN A 158 14.69 22.05 -31.09
N ILE A 159 14.41 20.80 -30.75
CA ILE A 159 13.54 19.93 -31.53
C ILE A 159 12.33 19.50 -30.70
N THR A 160 11.13 19.84 -31.15
CA THR A 160 9.88 19.34 -30.55
C THR A 160 9.27 18.27 -31.45
N ILE A 161 8.84 17.16 -30.87
CA ILE A 161 8.11 16.09 -31.57
C ILE A 161 6.82 15.78 -30.81
N GLN A 162 5.70 15.73 -31.53
CA GLN A 162 4.37 15.55 -30.94
C GLN A 162 3.54 14.50 -31.69
N ASN A 163 2.74 13.70 -30.99
CA ASN A 163 1.74 12.78 -31.56
C ASN A 163 2.31 11.72 -32.53
N ILE A 164 3.50 11.15 -32.25
CA ILE A 164 4.12 10.12 -33.10
C ILE A 164 4.33 8.82 -32.32
N VAL A 165 4.02 7.69 -32.96
CA VAL A 165 4.38 6.35 -32.50
C VAL A 165 5.72 5.95 -33.10
N PHE A 166 6.71 5.66 -32.27
CA PHE A 166 8.02 5.13 -32.65
C PHE A 166 8.08 3.64 -32.32
N THR A 167 8.30 2.79 -33.33
CA THR A 167 8.31 1.35 -33.14
C THR A 167 9.45 0.65 -33.88
N ASN A 168 9.90 -0.49 -33.32
CA ASN A 168 10.90 -1.40 -33.90
C ASN A 168 12.28 -0.79 -34.23
N GLY A 169 12.63 0.39 -33.70
CA GLY A 169 13.95 0.98 -33.88
C GLY A 169 15.04 0.16 -33.16
N THR A 170 16.16 -0.15 -33.85
CA THR A 170 17.13 -1.16 -33.38
C THR A 170 18.46 -0.61 -32.83
N GLY A 171 18.57 0.72 -32.68
CA GLY A 171 19.72 1.39 -32.07
C GLY A 171 20.91 1.63 -33.02
N TYR A 172 21.62 2.73 -32.81
CA TYR A 172 22.73 3.15 -33.65
C TYR A 172 24.07 2.65 -33.13
N TYR A 173 24.85 2.00 -34.00
CA TYR A 173 26.24 1.63 -33.75
C TYR A 173 27.19 2.70 -34.26
N THR A 174 28.06 3.23 -33.40
CA THR A 174 29.17 4.11 -33.83
C THR A 174 30.51 3.47 -33.46
N SER A 175 31.35 3.22 -34.47
CA SER A 175 32.73 2.76 -34.29
C SER A 175 33.76 3.92 -34.30
N ARG A 176 33.30 5.17 -34.43
CA ARG A 176 34.12 6.28 -34.96
C ARG A 176 34.36 7.49 -34.07
N LEU A 177 33.69 7.66 -32.92
CA LEU A 177 33.74 8.94 -32.20
C LEU A 177 34.47 8.95 -30.85
N PHE A 178 34.27 7.99 -29.95
CA PHE A 178 35.09 7.85 -28.73
C PHE A 178 35.29 6.37 -28.38
N PHE A 179 36.35 6.06 -27.62
CA PHE A 179 36.90 4.71 -27.43
C PHE A 179 35.87 3.64 -27.03
N GLY A 180 35.52 2.76 -28.00
CA GLY A 180 34.93 1.44 -27.76
C GLY A 180 33.39 1.31 -27.80
N SER A 181 32.85 0.86 -28.94
CA SER A 181 31.68 -0.05 -29.02
C SER A 181 30.39 0.31 -28.25
N TYR A 182 29.90 1.56 -28.31
CA TYR A 182 28.59 1.92 -27.76
C TYR A 182 27.45 1.75 -28.78
N CYS A 183 26.25 1.39 -28.29
CA CYS A 183 24.98 1.46 -29.03
C CYS A 183 24.01 2.42 -28.33
N TYR A 184 23.38 3.32 -29.08
CA TYR A 184 22.53 4.39 -28.55
C TYR A 184 21.13 4.36 -29.16
N GLY A 185 20.10 4.58 -28.35
CA GLY A 185 18.78 5.10 -28.75
C GLY A 185 18.08 4.29 -29.85
N GLY A 186 17.26 3.30 -29.48
CA GLY A 186 16.53 2.48 -30.46
C GLY A 186 15.74 3.30 -31.48
N ALA A 187 14.96 4.28 -31.00
CA ALA A 187 14.23 5.23 -31.83
C ALA A 187 14.92 6.59 -31.93
N VAL A 188 15.39 7.15 -30.80
CA VAL A 188 15.83 8.55 -30.71
C VAL A 188 17.17 8.66 -29.98
N TYR A 189 18.09 9.46 -30.51
CA TYR A 189 19.33 9.82 -29.80
C TYR A 189 19.59 11.33 -29.85
N ASN A 190 19.42 11.99 -28.71
CA ASN A 190 19.75 13.40 -28.53
C ASN A 190 21.17 13.56 -27.97
N ARG A 191 22.04 14.26 -28.69
CA ARG A 191 23.39 14.61 -28.26
C ARG A 191 23.58 16.13 -28.25
N ASN A 192 23.88 16.71 -27.10
CA ASN A 192 24.09 18.15 -26.90
C ASN A 192 22.95 19.08 -27.37
N GLY A 193 21.77 18.54 -27.70
CA GLY A 193 20.59 19.31 -28.12
C GLY A 193 19.53 19.39 -27.02
N ASN A 194 18.55 20.27 -27.24
CA ASN A 194 17.32 20.32 -26.46
C ASN A 194 16.21 19.61 -27.25
N MET A 195 15.56 18.62 -26.63
CA MET A 195 14.48 17.87 -27.25
C MET A 195 13.26 17.80 -26.35
N THR A 196 12.07 17.95 -26.94
CA THR A 196 10.78 17.86 -26.24
C THR A 196 9.88 16.85 -26.96
N LEU A 197 9.43 15.82 -26.24
CA LEU A 197 8.56 14.75 -26.72
C LEU A 197 7.21 14.85 -26.02
N ILE A 198 6.12 15.06 -26.77
CA ILE A 198 4.77 15.29 -26.21
C ILE A 198 3.77 14.31 -26.83
N ASN A 199 3.04 13.55 -26.01
CA ASN A 199 2.03 12.61 -26.49
C ASN A 199 2.59 11.61 -27.53
N CYS A 200 3.84 11.17 -27.33
CA CYS A 200 4.52 10.20 -28.18
C CYS A 200 4.43 8.80 -27.56
N THR A 201 4.43 7.77 -28.40
CA THR A 201 4.40 6.37 -27.93
C THR A 201 5.60 5.59 -28.47
N PHE A 202 6.34 4.91 -27.62
CA PHE A 202 7.54 4.14 -27.97
C PHE A 202 7.29 2.67 -27.69
N ILE A 203 7.22 1.84 -28.74
CA ILE A 203 6.83 0.43 -28.64
C ILE A 203 7.94 -0.48 -29.20
N ASN A 204 8.35 -1.50 -28.45
CA ASN A 204 9.27 -2.55 -28.91
C ASN A 204 10.60 -2.03 -29.53
N ASN A 205 11.07 -0.85 -29.15
CA ASN A 205 12.38 -0.36 -29.61
C ASN A 205 13.48 -1.08 -28.82
N ASN A 206 14.53 -1.53 -29.50
CA ASN A 206 15.47 -2.51 -28.97
C ASN A 206 16.92 -2.18 -29.39
N ALA A 207 17.68 -1.55 -28.51
CA ALA A 207 19.11 -1.32 -28.73
C ALA A 207 19.93 -2.51 -28.21
N LYS A 208 20.85 -3.05 -29.02
CA LYS A 208 21.65 -4.24 -28.65
C LYS A 208 23.07 -4.17 -29.19
N THR A 209 24.07 -4.48 -28.36
CA THR A 209 25.48 -4.70 -28.76
C THR A 209 26.19 -5.69 -27.84
N ALA A 210 27.42 -6.08 -28.15
CA ALA A 210 28.25 -6.92 -27.27
C ALA A 210 28.88 -6.13 -26.08
N ASN A 211 28.80 -4.80 -26.09
CA ASN A 211 29.48 -3.91 -25.13
C ASN A 211 28.48 -2.98 -24.42
N TYR A 212 28.60 -1.66 -24.55
CA TYR A 212 27.78 -0.70 -23.81
C TYR A 212 26.52 -0.28 -24.59
N VAL A 213 25.35 -0.29 -23.96
CA VAL A 213 24.07 0.11 -24.57
C VAL A 213 23.35 1.15 -23.72
N LEU A 214 22.87 2.22 -24.36
CA LEU A 214 22.11 3.30 -23.72
C LEU A 214 20.78 3.53 -24.46
N GLY A 215 19.65 3.41 -23.75
CA GLY A 215 18.34 3.87 -24.22
C GLY A 215 17.69 2.96 -25.26
N GLY A 216 16.83 2.04 -24.82
CA GLY A 216 16.16 1.10 -25.72
C GLY A 216 15.20 1.79 -26.69
N ALA A 217 14.61 2.92 -26.27
CA ALA A 217 13.89 3.85 -27.14
C ALA A 217 14.65 5.17 -27.34
N VAL A 218 15.08 5.83 -26.25
CA VAL A 218 15.63 7.19 -26.28
C VAL A 218 16.94 7.26 -25.50
N CYS A 219 17.97 7.90 -26.08
CA CYS A 219 19.22 8.20 -25.39
C CYS A 219 19.50 9.71 -25.39
N VAL A 220 20.09 10.24 -24.31
CA VAL A 220 20.52 11.63 -24.13
C VAL A 220 22.00 11.67 -23.74
N ASN A 221 22.82 12.47 -24.44
CA ASN A 221 24.26 12.60 -24.20
C ASN A 221 24.69 14.08 -24.31
N GLY A 222 25.04 14.70 -23.19
CA GLY A 222 25.40 16.11 -23.08
C GLY A 222 24.28 17.14 -23.33
N GLY A 223 23.01 16.71 -23.47
CA GLY A 223 21.88 17.56 -23.87
C GLY A 223 20.66 17.47 -22.93
N ASN A 224 19.61 18.24 -23.22
CA ASN A 224 18.36 18.25 -22.44
C ASN A 224 17.25 17.49 -23.15
N LEU A 225 16.49 16.68 -22.41
CA LEU A 225 15.27 16.02 -22.87
C LEU A 225 14.10 16.34 -21.94
N THR A 226 12.95 16.64 -22.51
CA THR A 226 11.67 16.75 -21.80
C THR A 226 10.66 15.80 -22.41
N ILE A 227 10.04 14.95 -21.60
CA ILE A 227 9.03 13.97 -21.99
C ILE A 227 7.73 14.31 -21.26
N ILE A 228 6.63 14.47 -22.00
CA ILE A 228 5.31 14.86 -21.46
C ILE A 228 4.24 13.94 -22.05
N ASN A 229 3.30 13.47 -21.21
CA ASN A 229 2.11 12.71 -21.62
C ASN A 229 2.42 11.50 -22.55
N SER A 230 3.61 10.90 -22.43
CA SER A 230 4.11 9.91 -23.40
C SER A 230 4.11 8.50 -22.81
N SER A 231 4.15 7.47 -23.68
CA SER A 231 4.12 6.06 -23.25
C SER A 231 5.28 5.26 -23.82
N PHE A 232 5.88 4.38 -23.01
CA PHE A 232 7.02 3.54 -23.34
C PHE A 232 6.69 2.09 -22.99
N ILE A 233 6.50 1.26 -24.01
CA ILE A 233 5.98 -0.10 -23.90
C ILE A 233 7.00 -1.09 -24.47
N ASN A 234 7.44 -2.04 -23.65
CA ASN A 234 8.31 -3.17 -24.03
C ASN A 234 9.63 -2.78 -24.74
N ASN A 235 10.16 -1.59 -24.48
CA ASN A 235 11.46 -1.19 -25.02
C ASN A 235 12.59 -1.91 -24.27
N THR A 236 13.67 -2.26 -24.96
CA THR A 236 14.72 -3.13 -24.43
C THR A 236 16.13 -2.59 -24.74
N VAL A 237 17.06 -2.77 -23.80
CA VAL A 237 18.51 -2.71 -24.06
C VAL A 237 19.16 -4.05 -23.76
N THR A 238 20.19 -4.44 -24.53
CA THR A 238 20.95 -5.68 -24.27
C THR A 238 22.42 -5.58 -24.67
N GLY A 239 23.33 -5.68 -23.70
CA GLY A 239 24.79 -5.76 -23.92
C GLY A 239 25.57 -6.08 -22.66
N ARG A 240 26.90 -5.94 -22.67
CA ARG A 240 27.74 -6.15 -21.47
C ARG A 240 27.33 -5.23 -20.32
N ALA A 241 27.08 -3.96 -20.62
CA ALA A 241 26.51 -3.00 -19.68
C ALA A 241 25.41 -2.19 -20.38
N SER A 242 24.31 -1.97 -19.69
CA SER A 242 23.03 -1.62 -20.27
C SER A 242 22.33 -0.58 -19.39
N TYR A 243 21.87 0.53 -19.97
CA TYR A 243 21.24 1.60 -19.21
C TYR A 243 19.96 2.05 -19.89
N GLY A 244 18.86 2.17 -19.14
CA GLY A 244 17.59 2.70 -19.62
C GLY A 244 16.92 1.82 -20.68
N GLY A 245 16.19 0.79 -20.26
CA GLY A 245 15.42 -0.06 -21.19
C GLY A 245 14.45 0.72 -22.09
N ALA A 246 13.95 1.87 -21.62
CA ALA A 246 13.29 2.87 -22.47
C ALA A 246 14.18 4.11 -22.70
N VAL A 247 14.57 4.81 -21.65
CA VAL A 247 15.22 6.15 -21.73
C VAL A 247 16.53 6.14 -20.96
N ALA A 248 17.62 6.61 -21.57
CA ALA A 248 18.93 6.76 -20.92
C ALA A 248 19.46 8.19 -20.95
N THR A 249 20.01 8.63 -19.83
CA THR A 249 20.62 9.96 -19.61
C THR A 249 22.11 9.78 -19.28
N TYR A 250 23.01 10.30 -20.11
CA TYR A 250 24.46 10.09 -19.99
C TYR A 250 25.24 11.42 -19.97
N GLY A 251 26.16 11.58 -19.03
CA GLY A 251 27.12 12.70 -19.01
C GLY A 251 26.67 13.91 -18.18
N SER A 252 27.65 14.63 -17.63
CA SER A 252 27.46 15.65 -16.57
C SER A 252 26.68 16.92 -16.96
N SER A 253 26.46 17.17 -18.26
CA SER A 253 25.59 18.25 -18.74
C SER A 253 24.22 17.77 -19.22
N SER A 254 23.88 16.48 -19.05
CA SER A 254 22.60 15.93 -19.47
C SER A 254 21.52 16.06 -18.41
N THR A 255 20.36 16.58 -18.79
CA THR A 255 19.14 16.54 -17.96
C THR A 255 17.98 15.93 -18.73
N THR A 256 17.33 14.92 -18.15
CA THR A 256 16.06 14.37 -18.63
C THR A 256 14.95 14.72 -17.64
N ARG A 257 13.85 15.31 -18.13
CA ARG A 257 12.64 15.62 -17.36
C ARG A 257 11.47 14.80 -17.90
N ILE A 258 10.72 14.13 -17.03
CA ILE A 258 9.64 13.21 -17.40
C ILE A 258 8.40 13.56 -16.59
N PHE A 259 7.31 13.88 -17.27
CA PHE A 259 6.04 14.31 -16.68
C PHE A 259 4.87 13.51 -17.24
N ASN A 260 3.90 13.13 -16.39
CA ASN A 260 2.61 12.56 -16.80
C ASN A 260 2.74 11.34 -17.73
N SER A 261 3.82 10.56 -17.61
CA SER A 261 4.21 9.57 -18.62
C SER A 261 4.18 8.14 -18.08
N SER A 262 4.02 7.16 -18.97
CA SER A 262 3.86 5.75 -18.61
C SER A 262 4.97 4.86 -19.18
N PHE A 263 5.46 3.93 -18.37
CA PHE A 263 6.53 3.00 -18.71
C PHE A 263 6.13 1.59 -18.30
N SER A 264 5.83 0.71 -19.26
CA SER A 264 5.43 -0.66 -18.98
C SER A 264 6.25 -1.71 -19.72
N GLY A 265 6.69 -2.74 -19.00
CA GLY A 265 7.37 -3.91 -19.58
C GLY A 265 8.75 -3.65 -20.17
N ASN A 266 9.35 -2.48 -19.91
CA ASN A 266 10.67 -2.12 -20.44
C ASN A 266 11.78 -2.85 -19.68
N LYS A 267 12.87 -3.20 -20.38
CA LYS A 267 13.90 -4.10 -19.85
C LYS A 267 15.31 -3.63 -20.14
N ALA A 268 16.15 -3.61 -19.11
CA ALA A 268 17.59 -3.56 -19.25
C ALA A 268 18.18 -4.95 -18.97
N ASN A 269 18.77 -5.58 -19.99
CA ASN A 269 19.42 -6.89 -19.84
C ASN A 269 20.95 -6.70 -19.94
N ALA A 270 21.71 -7.25 -19.00
CA ALA A 270 23.17 -7.26 -19.08
C ALA A 270 23.70 -8.69 -19.29
N THR A 271 24.68 -8.85 -20.19
CA THR A 271 25.48 -10.08 -20.32
C THR A 271 26.76 -10.01 -19.50
N GLY A 272 27.15 -8.81 -19.08
CA GLY A 272 28.22 -8.59 -18.11
C GLY A 272 27.67 -8.58 -16.70
N LYS A 273 28.48 -9.14 -15.79
CA LYS A 273 28.40 -8.83 -14.38
C LYS A 273 29.52 -7.87 -14.04
N THR A 274 29.23 -6.94 -13.14
CA THR A 274 30.23 -6.18 -12.41
C THR A 274 30.35 -6.79 -11.03
N ASP A 275 31.57 -6.98 -10.55
CA ASP A 275 31.77 -7.15 -9.12
C ASP A 275 31.34 -5.83 -8.49
N ASP A 276 30.24 -5.87 -7.73
CA ASP A 276 29.84 -4.79 -6.87
C ASP A 276 30.69 -4.93 -5.60
N PRO A 277 31.67 -4.05 -5.35
CA PRO A 277 32.53 -4.17 -4.17
C PRO A 277 31.76 -3.88 -2.87
N TYR A 278 30.49 -3.49 -2.98
CA TYR A 278 29.62 -3.10 -1.88
C TYR A 278 28.48 -4.09 -1.62
N SER A 279 28.27 -5.11 -2.46
CA SER A 279 27.16 -6.07 -2.30
C SER A 279 27.58 -7.54 -2.52
N ASN A 280 27.01 -8.45 -1.73
CA ASN A 280 27.35 -9.87 -1.75
C ASN A 280 26.83 -10.65 -2.99
N VAL A 281 26.08 -9.99 -3.87
CA VAL A 281 25.56 -10.56 -5.13
C VAL A 281 26.19 -9.81 -6.30
N GLN A 282 26.83 -10.54 -7.22
CA GLN A 282 27.36 -9.93 -8.45
C GLN A 282 26.24 -9.26 -9.25
N LEU A 283 26.33 -7.93 -9.37
CA LEU A 283 25.35 -7.10 -10.03
C LEU A 283 25.40 -7.33 -11.55
N GLU A 284 24.25 -7.70 -12.14
CA GLU A 284 24.06 -7.54 -13.58
C GLU A 284 24.18 -6.05 -13.91
N SER A 285 25.07 -5.69 -14.84
CA SER A 285 25.38 -4.30 -15.19
C SER A 285 24.28 -3.62 -16.02
N ALA A 286 23.02 -3.80 -15.61
CA ALA A 286 21.79 -3.32 -16.21
C ALA A 286 21.10 -2.33 -15.27
N PHE A 287 21.02 -1.06 -15.65
CA PHE A 287 20.58 0.02 -14.77
C PHE A 287 19.38 0.76 -15.36
N GLY A 288 18.27 0.81 -14.63
CA GLY A 288 17.04 1.46 -15.09
C GLY A 288 16.29 0.64 -16.14
N GLY A 289 15.37 -0.21 -15.71
CA GLY A 289 14.59 -1.05 -16.62
C GLY A 289 13.70 -0.23 -17.54
N ALA A 290 13.22 0.93 -17.06
CA ALA A 290 12.66 1.98 -17.89
C ALA A 290 13.64 3.15 -18.07
N VAL A 291 14.07 3.81 -17.00
CA VAL A 291 14.86 5.06 -17.06
C VAL A 291 16.22 4.87 -16.37
N GLY A 292 17.31 5.05 -17.12
CA GLY A 292 18.68 4.92 -16.62
C GLY A 292 19.46 6.24 -16.64
N THR A 293 20.16 6.57 -15.57
CA THR A 293 21.03 7.77 -15.47
C THR A 293 22.48 7.36 -15.21
N TYR A 294 23.46 7.99 -15.86
CA TYR A 294 24.88 7.62 -15.77
C TYR A 294 25.86 8.81 -15.87
N SER A 295 26.98 8.76 -15.12
CA SER A 295 28.13 9.70 -15.16
C SER A 295 27.75 11.18 -15.13
N GLY A 296 27.27 11.64 -13.99
CA GLY A 296 26.92 13.03 -13.70
C GLY A 296 25.60 13.51 -14.31
N GLY A 297 24.90 12.69 -15.07
CA GLY A 297 23.58 13.04 -15.60
C GLY A 297 22.54 13.29 -14.50
N LEU A 298 21.46 13.98 -14.86
CA LEU A 298 20.31 14.23 -13.99
C LEU A 298 19.03 13.72 -14.64
N SER A 299 18.25 12.91 -13.92
CA SER A 299 16.87 12.57 -14.30
C SER A 299 15.88 13.08 -13.26
N ILE A 300 14.85 13.79 -13.71
CA ILE A 300 13.73 14.30 -12.90
C ILE A 300 12.47 13.64 -13.42
N VAL A 301 11.74 12.96 -12.56
CA VAL A 301 10.52 12.20 -12.91
C VAL A 301 9.40 12.61 -11.97
N ASP A 302 8.30 13.11 -12.54
CA ASP A 302 7.13 13.56 -11.78
C ASP A 302 5.81 13.03 -12.36
N ASN A 303 4.84 12.81 -11.48
CA ASN A 303 3.45 12.41 -11.78
C ASN A 303 3.33 11.31 -12.85
N SER A 304 4.20 10.29 -12.76
CA SER A 304 4.36 9.27 -13.80
C SER A 304 4.02 7.86 -13.30
N TYR A 305 3.99 6.87 -14.20
CA TYR A 305 3.57 5.50 -13.89
C TYR A 305 4.53 4.46 -14.48
N PHE A 306 5.02 3.54 -13.64
CA PHE A 306 6.00 2.52 -13.99
C PHE A 306 5.50 1.13 -13.56
N ALA A 307 5.28 0.22 -14.53
CA ALA A 307 4.81 -1.13 -14.22
C ALA A 307 5.55 -2.27 -14.95
N ASN A 308 5.86 -3.34 -14.23
CA ASN A 308 6.46 -4.57 -14.77
C ASN A 308 7.79 -4.34 -15.54
N ASN A 309 8.56 -3.29 -15.19
CA ASN A 309 9.87 -3.04 -15.78
C ASN A 309 10.95 -3.89 -15.07
N THR A 310 12.07 -4.19 -15.73
CA THR A 310 13.11 -5.09 -15.18
C THR A 310 14.53 -4.65 -15.49
N ALA A 311 15.44 -4.75 -14.50
CA ALA A 311 16.87 -4.46 -14.63
C ALA A 311 17.71 -5.23 -13.60
N GLY A 312 19.03 -4.99 -13.55
CA GLY A 312 19.88 -5.41 -12.43
C GLY A 312 19.82 -4.44 -11.25
N SER A 313 19.82 -3.13 -11.51
CA SER A 313 19.58 -2.07 -10.51
C SER A 313 18.56 -1.07 -11.04
N GLY A 314 17.58 -0.69 -10.23
CA GLY A 314 16.48 0.21 -10.61
C GLY A 314 15.54 -0.43 -11.62
N GLY A 315 14.66 -1.33 -11.16
CA GLY A 315 13.76 -2.09 -12.04
C GLY A 315 12.87 -1.18 -12.89
N ALA A 316 12.43 -0.05 -12.33
CA ALA A 316 11.91 1.07 -13.11
C ALA A 316 12.97 2.14 -13.40
N ILE A 317 13.56 2.74 -12.36
CA ILE A 317 14.49 3.87 -12.48
C ILE A 317 15.82 3.53 -11.79
N GLY A 318 16.93 3.62 -12.51
CA GLY A 318 18.26 3.33 -11.98
C GLY A 318 19.25 4.47 -12.25
N ASN A 319 20.02 4.89 -11.25
CA ASN A 319 21.06 5.90 -11.40
C ASN A 319 22.42 5.40 -10.90
N VAL A 320 23.44 5.61 -11.73
CA VAL A 320 24.83 5.22 -11.44
C VAL A 320 25.75 6.42 -11.56
N ASP A 321 26.55 6.72 -10.55
CA ASP A 321 27.49 7.87 -10.58
C ASP A 321 26.79 9.17 -11.02
N SER A 322 25.52 9.36 -10.62
CA SER A 322 24.62 10.38 -11.17
C SER A 322 23.42 10.64 -10.25
N ASN A 323 22.66 11.70 -10.55
CA ASN A 323 21.58 12.18 -9.67
C ASN A 323 20.20 11.87 -10.24
N THR A 324 19.24 11.59 -9.36
CA THR A 324 17.85 11.34 -9.76
C THR A 324 16.88 11.85 -8.71
N ILE A 325 15.80 12.50 -9.18
CA ILE A 325 14.71 13.05 -8.38
C ILE A 325 13.41 12.43 -8.88
N VAL A 326 12.62 11.86 -7.97
CA VAL A 326 11.37 11.16 -8.28
C VAL A 326 10.25 11.65 -7.35
N THR A 327 9.20 12.22 -7.93
CA THR A 327 8.05 12.78 -7.21
C THR A 327 6.70 12.29 -7.74
N ASN A 328 5.68 12.20 -6.88
CA ASN A 328 4.28 11.94 -7.25
C ASN A 328 4.05 10.70 -8.15
N THR A 329 4.97 9.74 -8.17
CA THR A 329 5.06 8.69 -9.18
C THR A 329 4.66 7.33 -8.60
N THR A 330 4.03 6.50 -9.43
CA THR A 330 3.52 5.18 -9.03
C THR A 330 4.33 4.04 -9.66
N PHE A 331 4.76 3.07 -8.84
CA PHE A 331 5.61 1.94 -9.21
C PHE A 331 4.95 0.60 -8.82
N ILE A 332 4.60 -0.23 -9.80
CA ILE A 332 3.90 -1.50 -9.58
C ILE A 332 4.62 -2.70 -10.22
N ASN A 333 4.89 -3.76 -9.45
CA ASN A 333 5.48 -5.01 -9.94
C ASN A 333 6.83 -4.85 -10.69
N ASN A 334 7.62 -3.81 -10.42
CA ASN A 334 8.95 -3.66 -11.03
C ASN A 334 9.96 -4.56 -10.30
N ASN A 335 10.93 -5.10 -11.03
CA ASN A 335 11.83 -6.13 -10.53
C ASN A 335 13.31 -5.80 -10.81
N ALA A 336 14.18 -5.96 -9.81
CA ALA A 336 15.63 -5.82 -9.98
C ALA A 336 16.44 -6.69 -9.01
N THR A 337 17.77 -6.66 -9.06
CA THR A 337 18.60 -7.10 -7.92
C THR A 337 18.61 -6.02 -6.85
N ASN A 338 18.88 -4.77 -7.23
CA ASN A 338 18.92 -3.62 -6.32
C ASN A 338 17.82 -2.61 -6.72
N GLY A 339 16.89 -2.26 -5.84
CA GLY A 339 15.93 -1.18 -6.14
C GLY A 339 14.85 -1.63 -7.11
N GLY A 340 13.91 -2.44 -6.64
CA GLY A 340 12.85 -3.01 -7.50
C GLY A 340 12.08 -1.94 -8.28
N ALA A 341 11.71 -0.84 -7.61
CA ALA A 341 11.29 0.39 -8.27
C ALA A 341 12.49 1.31 -8.58
N VAL A 342 13.21 1.81 -7.57
CA VAL A 342 14.28 2.80 -7.72
C VAL A 342 15.61 2.32 -7.14
N GLY A 343 16.69 2.36 -7.92
CA GLY A 343 18.03 1.92 -7.51
C GLY A 343 19.11 2.97 -7.75
N GLY A 344 19.74 3.46 -6.69
CA GLY A 344 20.96 4.27 -6.74
C GLY A 344 22.20 3.41 -6.55
N THR A 345 23.27 3.67 -7.31
CA THR A 345 24.54 2.93 -7.18
C THR A 345 25.73 3.86 -7.44
N LYS A 346 26.76 3.82 -6.60
CA LYS A 346 28.01 4.57 -6.84
C LYS A 346 29.17 3.63 -7.12
N ILE A 347 29.85 3.80 -8.25
CA ILE A 347 30.95 2.95 -8.73
C ILE A 347 32.26 3.73 -8.81
N SER A 348 32.24 5.03 -9.11
CA SER A 348 33.45 5.85 -9.21
C SER A 348 33.54 6.95 -8.14
N SER A 349 34.75 7.43 -7.89
CA SER A 349 35.01 8.56 -6.99
C SER A 349 34.84 9.93 -7.67
N TRP A 350 34.63 9.98 -8.99
CA TRP A 350 34.59 11.23 -9.76
C TRP A 350 33.24 11.96 -9.71
N TYR A 351 32.17 11.25 -9.36
CA TYR A 351 30.82 11.79 -9.34
C TYR A 351 30.16 11.58 -7.97
N THR A 352 29.28 12.50 -7.59
CA THR A 352 28.30 12.26 -6.54
C THR A 352 27.16 11.38 -7.08
N THR A 353 26.46 10.71 -6.18
CA THR A 353 25.26 9.93 -6.51
C THR A 353 24.23 10.25 -5.46
N THR A 354 23.13 10.87 -5.89
CA THR A 354 22.05 11.30 -5.02
C THR A 354 20.73 10.80 -5.59
N THR A 355 19.97 10.07 -4.78
CA THR A 355 18.67 9.50 -5.17
C THR A 355 17.60 10.05 -4.22
N ASN A 356 16.84 11.03 -4.71
CA ASN A 356 15.74 11.67 -3.98
C ASN A 356 14.42 11.09 -4.45
N VAL A 357 13.63 10.56 -3.51
CA VAL A 357 12.38 9.83 -3.76
C VAL A 357 11.34 10.34 -2.77
N THR A 358 10.43 11.19 -3.24
CA THR A 358 9.46 11.90 -2.37
C THR A 358 8.02 11.76 -2.86
N ASP A 359 7.06 11.54 -1.95
CA ASP A 359 5.62 11.48 -2.26
C ASP A 359 5.22 10.41 -3.33
N ASN A 360 5.92 9.27 -3.38
CA ASN A 360 5.66 8.20 -4.34
C ASN A 360 4.85 7.04 -3.77
N THR A 361 4.24 6.24 -4.65
CA THR A 361 3.54 4.98 -4.29
C THR A 361 4.26 3.78 -4.90
N MET A 362 4.67 2.80 -4.09
CA MET A 362 5.43 1.63 -4.51
C MET A 362 4.77 0.33 -4.02
N ILE A 363 4.23 -0.47 -4.95
CA ILE A 363 3.40 -1.64 -4.63
C ILE A 363 3.93 -2.90 -5.33
N ASN A 364 4.05 -4.00 -4.57
CA ASN A 364 4.41 -5.34 -5.08
C ASN A 364 5.70 -5.38 -5.93
N ASN A 365 6.62 -4.44 -5.75
CA ASN A 365 7.92 -4.50 -6.41
C ASN A 365 8.76 -5.61 -5.74
N THR A 366 9.74 -6.15 -6.47
CA THR A 366 10.58 -7.26 -6.00
C THR A 366 12.06 -6.99 -6.22
N ALA A 367 12.89 -7.35 -5.24
CA ALA A 367 14.34 -7.20 -5.35
C ALA A 367 15.14 -8.23 -4.52
N TYR A 368 16.47 -8.16 -4.58
CA TYR A 368 17.34 -8.72 -3.56
C TYR A 368 17.62 -7.67 -2.47
N ASN A 369 18.02 -6.45 -2.85
CA ASN A 369 18.14 -5.29 -1.98
C ASN A 369 17.03 -4.27 -2.30
N GLY A 370 16.20 -3.88 -1.33
CA GLY A 370 15.33 -2.71 -1.42
C GLY A 370 14.29 -2.78 -2.54
N ALA A 371 13.19 -3.51 -2.36
CA ALA A 371 12.23 -3.68 -3.45
C ALA A 371 11.49 -2.40 -3.85
N GLY A 372 11.25 -1.47 -2.91
CA GLY A 372 10.91 -0.10 -3.24
C GLY A 372 12.17 0.66 -3.69
N VAL A 373 13.05 0.98 -2.74
CA VAL A 373 14.24 1.80 -2.99
C VAL A 373 15.50 1.11 -2.48
N ALA A 374 16.58 1.13 -3.27
CA ALA A 374 17.91 0.69 -2.85
C ALA A 374 18.96 1.78 -3.07
N ILE A 375 19.78 2.05 -2.06
CA ILE A 375 20.91 3.00 -2.10
C ILE A 375 22.21 2.20 -1.92
N MET A 376 22.88 1.88 -3.02
CA MET A 376 24.12 1.08 -3.06
C MET A 376 25.32 2.04 -3.16
N ALA A 377 25.63 2.67 -2.03
CA ALA A 377 26.48 3.85 -1.87
C ALA A 377 25.95 5.14 -2.52
N GLY A 378 26.40 6.29 -1.98
CA GLY A 378 25.88 7.63 -2.31
C GLY A 378 25.03 8.23 -1.19
N SER A 379 24.17 9.19 -1.54
CA SER A 379 23.20 9.83 -0.65
C SER A 379 21.76 9.50 -1.09
N GLY A 380 20.89 9.21 -0.13
CA GLY A 380 19.48 8.90 -0.38
C GLY A 380 18.55 9.72 0.50
N ASN A 381 17.55 10.37 -0.09
CA ASN A 381 16.45 11.00 0.65
C ASN A 381 15.14 10.33 0.24
N ILE A 382 14.52 9.61 1.17
CA ILE A 382 13.34 8.78 0.92
C ILE A 382 12.25 9.29 1.85
N ILE A 383 11.37 10.16 1.33
CA ILE A 383 10.49 11.01 2.15
C ILE A 383 9.01 10.83 1.75
N ASN A 384 8.10 10.69 2.71
CA ASN A 384 6.64 10.66 2.52
C ASN A 384 6.10 9.60 1.51
N ASN A 385 6.86 8.55 1.21
CA ASN A 385 6.42 7.52 0.25
C ASN A 385 5.50 6.51 0.92
N THR A 386 4.58 5.93 0.14
CA THR A 386 3.80 4.75 0.53
C THR A 386 4.38 3.51 -0.14
N MET A 387 4.93 2.58 0.65
CA MET A 387 5.53 1.34 0.17
C MET A 387 4.78 0.14 0.76
N THR A 388 4.08 -0.61 -0.09
CA THR A 388 3.17 -1.70 0.33
C THR A 388 3.42 -3.02 -0.38
N CYS A 389 3.49 -4.11 0.38
CA CYS A 389 3.65 -5.48 -0.13
C CYS A 389 4.88 -5.68 -1.04
N ASN A 390 5.93 -4.88 -0.89
CA ASN A 390 7.19 -5.08 -1.59
C ASN A 390 8.00 -6.21 -0.91
N ASN A 391 8.79 -6.94 -1.70
CA ASN A 391 9.47 -8.16 -1.22
C ASN A 391 10.94 -8.20 -1.66
N ALA A 392 11.87 -8.21 -0.70
CA ALA A 392 13.31 -8.27 -0.96
C ALA A 392 14.09 -9.03 0.12
N THR A 393 15.23 -9.65 -0.21
CA THR A 393 16.10 -10.30 0.78
C THR A 393 16.55 -9.35 1.88
N ASN A 394 17.04 -8.17 1.51
CA ASN A 394 17.44 -7.10 2.41
C ASN A 394 16.53 -5.90 2.20
N GLY A 395 15.82 -5.46 3.23
CA GLY A 395 14.97 -4.27 3.18
C GLY A 395 13.77 -4.47 2.27
N GLY A 396 12.73 -5.14 2.77
CA GLY A 396 11.54 -5.48 1.98
C GLY A 396 10.91 -4.26 1.29
N ALA A 397 11.02 -3.07 1.87
CA ALA A 397 10.75 -1.79 1.18
C ALA A 397 12.05 -1.06 0.79
N ILE A 398 12.96 -0.83 1.73
CA ILE A 398 14.12 0.06 1.57
C ILE A 398 15.41 -0.63 2.02
N ALA A 399 16.45 -0.61 1.17
CA ALA A 399 17.81 -1.01 1.55
C ALA A 399 18.82 0.15 1.39
N ASN A 400 19.64 0.36 2.41
CA ASN A 400 20.84 1.18 2.34
C ASN A 400 22.07 0.28 2.51
N GLU A 401 22.94 0.23 1.51
CA GLU A 401 24.20 -0.53 1.55
C GLU A 401 25.34 0.45 1.26
N ASN A 402 26.23 0.71 2.23
CA ASN A 402 27.34 1.68 2.15
C ASN A 402 26.94 3.16 1.88
N GLY A 403 25.65 3.52 1.86
CA GLY A 403 25.17 4.89 1.63
C GLY A 403 24.89 5.70 2.90
N VAL A 404 24.63 6.99 2.72
CA VAL A 404 24.09 7.91 3.74
C VAL A 404 22.64 8.19 3.40
N THR A 405 21.69 7.69 4.19
CA THR A 405 20.27 7.72 3.83
C THR A 405 19.39 8.36 4.91
N VAL A 406 18.49 9.25 4.51
CA VAL A 406 17.40 9.79 5.34
C VAL A 406 16.08 9.13 4.89
N ILE A 407 15.35 8.56 5.84
CA ILE A 407 14.06 7.90 5.64
C ILE A 407 13.06 8.61 6.56
N GLU A 408 12.18 9.44 5.99
CA GLU A 408 11.31 10.33 6.76
C GLU A 408 9.82 10.26 6.34
N GLY A 409 8.89 10.19 7.30
CA GLY A 409 7.45 10.32 7.04
C GLY A 409 6.79 9.21 6.20
N ASN A 410 7.51 8.14 5.86
CA ASN A 410 7.02 7.09 4.96
C ASN A 410 5.99 6.16 5.63
N GLN A 411 5.11 5.59 4.82
CA GLN A 411 4.18 4.52 5.18
C GLN A 411 4.71 3.18 4.63
N LEU A 412 5.29 2.34 5.50
CA LEU A 412 5.91 1.07 5.12
C LEU A 412 5.06 -0.09 5.66
N VAL A 413 4.24 -0.69 4.80
CA VAL A 413 3.14 -1.60 5.19
C VAL A 413 3.24 -2.97 4.51
N ASN A 414 3.13 -4.07 5.27
CA ASN A 414 3.10 -5.45 4.74
C ASN A 414 4.29 -5.84 3.84
N ASN A 415 5.44 -5.17 3.95
CA ASN A 415 6.63 -5.53 3.17
C ASN A 415 7.29 -6.75 3.81
N THR A 416 7.98 -7.55 2.99
CA THR A 416 8.58 -8.82 3.40
C THR A 416 10.07 -8.86 3.07
N GLY A 417 10.87 -9.42 3.98
CA GLY A 417 12.26 -9.75 3.65
C GLY A 417 12.89 -10.83 4.50
N ILE A 418 14.20 -10.99 4.40
CA ILE A 418 14.98 -11.88 5.29
C ILE A 418 15.66 -11.04 6.38
N TYR A 419 16.29 -9.92 5.98
CA TYR A 419 16.85 -8.91 6.86
C TYR A 419 16.10 -7.60 6.63
N GLY A 420 15.39 -7.08 7.63
CA GLY A 420 14.64 -5.82 7.50
C GLY A 420 13.36 -6.01 6.68
N GLY A 421 12.25 -6.35 7.32
CA GLY A 421 10.97 -6.55 6.63
C GLY A 421 10.49 -5.28 5.95
N ALA A 422 10.75 -4.11 6.55
CA ALA A 422 10.66 -2.82 5.86
C ALA A 422 12.04 -2.27 5.45
N ILE A 423 12.95 -2.10 6.40
CA ILE A 423 14.22 -1.37 6.18
C ILE A 423 15.43 -2.22 6.55
N ALA A 424 16.44 -2.28 5.68
CA ALA A 424 17.76 -2.79 6.01
C ALA A 424 18.85 -1.72 5.81
N SER A 425 19.78 -1.64 6.75
CA SER A 425 20.99 -0.83 6.67
C SER A 425 22.21 -1.74 6.80
N GLN A 426 23.12 -1.72 5.82
CA GLN A 426 24.33 -2.51 5.76
C GLN A 426 25.54 -1.61 5.47
N PHE A 427 26.59 -1.64 6.32
CA PHE A 427 27.84 -0.86 6.15
C PHE A 427 27.68 0.68 6.00
N GLY A 428 26.50 1.24 6.30
CA GLY A 428 26.14 2.62 5.95
C GLY A 428 25.85 3.52 7.15
N SER A 429 25.20 4.66 6.87
CA SER A 429 24.59 5.53 7.86
C SER A 429 23.13 5.80 7.50
N THR A 430 22.20 5.54 8.42
CA THR A 430 20.76 5.65 8.14
C THR A 430 20.03 6.39 9.27
N ASN A 431 19.33 7.47 8.94
CA ASN A 431 18.41 8.15 9.84
C ASN A 431 16.96 7.81 9.45
N ILE A 432 16.17 7.30 10.40
CA ILE A 432 14.80 6.82 10.23
C ILE A 432 13.92 7.64 11.19
N THR A 433 13.21 8.65 10.68
CA THR A 433 12.44 9.60 11.51
C THR A 433 10.96 9.70 11.10
N GLY A 434 10.03 9.66 12.06
CA GLY A 434 8.61 9.98 11.82
C GLY A 434 7.86 9.02 10.88
N ASN A 435 8.38 7.82 10.61
CA ASN A 435 7.76 6.85 9.72
C ASN A 435 6.70 6.01 10.44
N ASN A 436 5.78 5.44 9.67
CA ASN A 436 4.84 4.42 10.13
C ASN A 436 5.18 3.07 9.49
N ILE A 437 5.75 2.16 10.28
CA ILE A 437 6.31 0.89 9.85
C ILE A 437 5.45 -0.23 10.43
N THR A 438 4.54 -0.77 9.62
CA THR A 438 3.46 -1.65 10.11
C THR A 438 3.30 -2.98 9.38
N CYS A 439 3.04 -4.04 10.15
CA CYS A 439 2.75 -5.39 9.64
C CYS A 439 3.80 -5.96 8.68
N ASN A 440 5.06 -5.50 8.75
CA ASN A 440 6.15 -6.02 7.94
C ASN A 440 6.71 -7.30 8.57
N ASN A 441 7.20 -8.22 7.73
CA ASN A 441 7.61 -9.55 8.14
C ASN A 441 9.04 -9.87 7.70
N ALA A 442 9.86 -10.44 8.57
CA ALA A 442 11.20 -10.91 8.21
C ALA A 442 11.65 -12.15 8.96
N THR A 443 12.80 -12.73 8.59
CA THR A 443 13.52 -13.65 9.48
C THR A 443 14.22 -12.86 10.60
N ARG A 444 14.81 -11.70 10.27
CA ARG A 444 15.57 -10.84 11.17
C ARG A 444 15.21 -9.38 10.95
N GLY A 445 14.77 -8.66 11.98
CA GLY A 445 14.41 -7.25 11.88
C GLY A 445 13.08 -7.05 11.17
N GLY A 446 11.95 -7.38 11.81
CA GLY A 446 10.64 -7.33 11.15
C GLY A 446 10.30 -5.93 10.62
N ALA A 447 10.61 -4.87 11.38
CA ALA A 447 10.60 -3.50 10.87
C ALA A 447 11.98 -3.10 10.31
N VAL A 448 13.03 -3.12 11.13
CA VAL A 448 14.37 -2.61 10.79
C VAL A 448 15.47 -3.64 11.11
N ALA A 449 16.39 -3.84 10.18
CA ALA A 449 17.66 -4.54 10.41
C ALA A 449 18.87 -3.60 10.22
N ASN A 450 19.80 -3.64 11.17
CA ASN A 450 21.12 -3.03 11.10
C ASN A 450 22.18 -4.14 11.05
N ASP A 451 23.05 -4.10 10.04
CA ASP A 451 24.34 -4.77 10.07
C ASP A 451 25.47 -3.78 9.75
N ASN A 452 26.47 -3.74 10.63
CA ASN A 452 27.68 -2.93 10.53
C ASN A 452 27.46 -1.45 10.14
N SER A 453 26.29 -0.88 10.44
CA SER A 453 25.93 0.50 10.12
C SER A 453 25.78 1.34 11.39
N THR A 454 25.73 2.66 11.21
CA THR A 454 25.19 3.57 12.23
C THR A 454 23.74 3.88 11.87
N VAL A 455 22.79 3.47 12.72
CA VAL A 455 21.35 3.65 12.49
C VAL A 455 20.75 4.46 13.63
N ILE A 456 20.00 5.50 13.29
CA ILE A 456 19.23 6.33 14.23
C ILE A 456 17.75 6.16 13.88
N ILE A 457 16.94 5.82 14.87
CA ILE A 457 15.51 5.51 14.74
C ILE A 457 14.78 6.40 15.75
N THR A 458 14.09 7.44 15.26
CA THR A 458 13.51 8.48 16.13
C THR A 458 12.04 8.82 15.79
N ASN A 459 11.18 8.93 16.80
CA ASN A 459 9.76 9.34 16.63
C ASN A 459 8.94 8.48 15.64
N ASN A 460 9.26 7.20 15.44
CA ASN A 460 8.54 6.32 14.52
C ASN A 460 7.39 5.57 15.22
N SER A 461 6.35 5.25 14.45
CA SER A 461 5.32 4.27 14.80
C SER A 461 5.73 2.91 14.23
N VAL A 462 5.99 1.93 15.08
CA VAL A 462 6.43 0.58 14.69
C VAL A 462 5.42 -0.43 15.24
N SER A 463 4.49 -0.91 14.41
CA SER A 463 3.34 -1.69 14.90
C SER A 463 3.09 -3.01 14.16
N GLY A 464 2.87 -4.10 14.91
CA GLY A 464 2.41 -5.36 14.33
C GLY A 464 3.44 -6.09 13.46
N ASN A 465 4.72 -5.72 13.52
CA ASN A 465 5.78 -6.35 12.72
C ASN A 465 6.18 -7.71 13.33
N THR A 466 6.64 -8.64 12.49
CA THR A 466 6.95 -10.01 12.89
C THR A 466 8.33 -10.46 12.42
N ALA A 467 9.09 -11.16 13.27
CA ALA A 467 10.30 -11.85 12.85
C ALA A 467 10.74 -12.97 13.79
N ASP A 468 11.61 -13.87 13.32
CA ASP A 468 12.24 -14.87 14.20
C ASP A 468 13.13 -14.18 15.26
N ALA A 469 13.88 -13.15 14.87
CA ALA A 469 14.65 -12.30 15.78
C ALA A 469 14.48 -10.80 15.47
N GLY A 470 14.30 -9.98 16.50
CA GLY A 470 14.10 -8.54 16.40
C GLY A 470 12.85 -8.17 15.60
N ALA A 471 11.65 -8.58 16.04
CA ALA A 471 10.39 -8.30 15.34
C ALA A 471 10.16 -6.80 15.04
N ALA A 472 10.58 -5.92 15.94
CA ALA A 472 10.73 -4.50 15.62
C ALA A 472 12.12 -4.26 15.02
N ILE A 473 13.18 -4.43 15.82
CA ILE A 473 14.53 -3.97 15.48
C ILE A 473 15.55 -5.08 15.71
N TYR A 474 16.42 -5.33 14.74
CA TYR A 474 17.50 -6.31 14.80
C TYR A 474 18.84 -5.66 14.50
N THR A 475 19.77 -5.66 15.46
CA THR A 475 21.15 -5.18 15.27
C THR A 475 22.10 -6.38 15.30
N LEU A 476 22.67 -6.75 14.16
CA LEU A 476 23.68 -7.82 14.08
C LEU A 476 25.05 -7.32 14.53
N THR A 477 25.47 -6.16 14.04
CA THR A 477 26.69 -5.43 14.43
C THR A 477 26.47 -3.93 14.19
N GLY A 478 27.43 -3.08 14.56
CA GLY A 478 27.34 -1.63 14.39
C GLY A 478 26.67 -0.90 15.55
N ASN A 479 26.20 0.32 15.31
CA ASN A 479 25.60 1.21 16.31
C ASN A 479 24.13 1.48 15.99
N THR A 480 23.23 1.28 16.95
CA THR A 480 21.80 1.56 16.79
C THR A 480 21.30 2.48 17.91
N THR A 481 20.72 3.63 17.58
CA THR A 481 20.02 4.50 18.52
C THR A 481 18.53 4.44 18.26
N ILE A 482 17.75 4.10 19.28
CA ILE A 482 16.30 3.92 19.25
C ILE A 482 15.74 4.92 20.26
N ASN A 483 15.22 6.07 19.79
CA ASN A 483 14.80 7.17 20.65
C ASN A 483 13.34 7.59 20.41
N ALA A 484 12.55 7.75 21.47
CA ALA A 484 11.18 8.30 21.40
C ALA A 484 10.22 7.60 20.39
N ASN A 485 10.42 6.31 20.11
CA ASN A 485 9.55 5.54 19.21
C ASN A 485 8.38 4.90 19.96
N ASN A 486 7.31 4.64 19.23
CA ASN A 486 6.14 3.90 19.68
C ASN A 486 6.15 2.49 19.07
N ILE A 487 6.63 1.51 19.83
CA ILE A 487 6.82 0.11 19.39
C ILE A 487 5.69 -0.73 19.98
N THR A 488 4.77 -1.21 19.13
CA THR A 488 3.54 -1.85 19.60
C THR A 488 3.23 -3.17 18.91
N SER A 489 2.63 -4.11 19.64
CA SER A 489 2.08 -5.37 19.10
C SER A 489 3.02 -6.16 18.18
N SER A 490 4.34 -5.94 18.28
CA SER A 490 5.33 -6.61 17.43
C SER A 490 5.69 -7.95 18.06
N ASN A 491 5.71 -9.01 17.25
CA ASN A 491 5.73 -10.38 17.75
C ASN A 491 6.97 -11.11 17.22
N GLY A 492 7.90 -11.40 18.13
CA GLY A 492 9.11 -12.18 17.85
C GLY A 492 8.89 -13.66 18.06
N ILE A 493 9.73 -14.50 17.47
CA ILE A 493 9.97 -15.83 18.06
C ILE A 493 10.91 -15.67 19.25
N THR A 494 12.07 -15.04 19.03
CA THR A 494 13.14 -14.89 20.02
C THR A 494 13.26 -13.50 20.64
N SER A 495 12.84 -12.46 19.93
CA SER A 495 13.07 -11.07 20.36
C SER A 495 12.24 -10.05 19.60
N VAL A 496 11.90 -8.94 20.26
CA VAL A 496 11.26 -7.77 19.63
C VAL A 496 12.34 -6.75 19.27
N ILE A 497 13.30 -6.54 20.15
CA ILE A 497 14.55 -5.81 19.93
C ILE A 497 15.71 -6.77 20.20
N TYR A 498 16.53 -7.02 19.19
CA TYR A 498 17.73 -7.86 19.28
C TYR A 498 18.98 -7.01 19.13
N ASN A 499 19.95 -7.18 20.03
CA ASN A 499 21.25 -6.51 19.99
C ASN A 499 22.42 -7.51 20.04
N ASN A 500 23.24 -7.49 19.01
CA ASN A 500 24.61 -8.02 19.00
C ASN A 500 25.64 -6.92 18.61
N GLY A 501 25.25 -5.65 18.73
CA GLY A 501 26.10 -4.48 18.49
C GLY A 501 26.12 -3.52 19.68
N SER A 502 26.23 -2.22 19.40
CA SER A 502 26.09 -1.17 20.41
C SER A 502 24.71 -0.51 20.26
N THR A 503 23.81 -0.70 21.23
CA THR A 503 22.43 -0.16 21.16
C THR A 503 22.14 0.83 22.29
N ILE A 504 21.53 1.96 21.94
CA ILE A 504 20.89 2.88 22.89
C ILE A 504 19.38 2.80 22.67
N LEU A 505 18.65 2.42 23.70
CA LEU A 505 17.18 2.36 23.74
C LEU A 505 16.69 3.40 24.75
N ASP A 506 16.28 4.57 24.27
CA ASP A 506 16.02 5.75 25.10
C ASP A 506 14.62 6.36 24.91
N ASN A 507 13.88 6.61 25.99
CA ASN A 507 12.58 7.31 25.99
C ASN A 507 11.49 6.70 25.08
N ASN A 508 11.54 5.40 24.76
CA ASN A 508 10.55 4.74 23.90
C ASN A 508 9.34 4.25 24.68
N TYR A 509 8.20 4.11 24.00
CA TYR A 509 7.00 3.45 24.50
C TYR A 509 6.87 2.07 23.85
N LEU A 510 6.90 1.01 24.67
CA LEU A 510 6.78 -0.38 24.22
C LEU A 510 5.51 -1.00 24.80
N PHE A 511 4.53 -1.33 23.94
CA PHE A 511 3.21 -1.80 24.37
C PHE A 511 2.75 -3.09 23.66
N ASN A 512 2.29 -4.08 24.43
CA ASN A 512 1.76 -5.35 23.92
C ASN A 512 2.70 -6.13 22.98
N ASN A 513 4.02 -5.95 23.06
CA ASN A 513 4.95 -6.72 22.25
C ASN A 513 5.19 -8.10 22.89
N THR A 514 5.30 -9.15 22.07
CA THR A 514 5.41 -10.54 22.56
C THR A 514 6.56 -11.30 21.91
N VAL A 515 6.99 -12.37 22.56
CA VAL A 515 7.89 -13.39 22.02
C VAL A 515 7.33 -14.77 22.36
N SER A 516 7.48 -15.75 21.46
CA SER A 516 6.82 -17.06 21.61
C SER A 516 7.71 -18.17 22.18
N ASP A 517 9.03 -18.05 22.11
CA ASP A 517 9.95 -19.07 22.62
C ASP A 517 10.22 -18.93 24.14
N GLU A 518 10.40 -20.07 24.82
CA GLU A 518 10.42 -20.17 26.29
C GLU A 518 11.64 -19.51 26.96
N ASN A 519 12.75 -19.35 26.23
CA ASN A 519 14.00 -18.77 26.74
C ASN A 519 14.27 -17.35 26.19
N SER A 520 13.25 -16.75 25.59
CA SER A 520 13.37 -15.56 24.75
C SER A 520 12.79 -14.30 25.40
N TYR A 521 13.24 -13.13 24.96
CA TYR A 521 13.00 -11.85 25.64
C TYR A 521 12.65 -10.69 24.68
N VAL A 522 11.78 -9.77 25.10
CA VAL A 522 11.35 -8.59 24.34
C VAL A 522 12.56 -7.73 23.95
N VAL A 523 13.44 -7.41 24.90
CA VAL A 523 14.75 -6.83 24.61
C VAL A 523 15.82 -7.86 24.96
N TYR A 524 16.53 -8.32 23.93
CA TYR A 524 17.61 -9.29 24.05
C TYR A 524 18.93 -8.66 23.61
N SER A 525 19.99 -8.82 24.43
CA SER A 525 21.35 -8.39 24.12
C SER A 525 22.37 -9.50 24.35
N GLU A 526 23.22 -9.78 23.36
CA GLU A 526 24.29 -10.77 23.49
C GLU A 526 25.30 -10.36 24.58
N THR A 527 25.83 -11.32 25.33
CA THR A 527 26.53 -11.07 26.61
C THR A 527 27.84 -10.29 26.52
N SER A 528 28.43 -10.17 25.33
CA SER A 528 29.65 -9.42 25.04
C SER A 528 29.41 -7.99 24.56
N THR A 529 28.16 -7.53 24.56
CA THR A 529 27.72 -6.33 23.82
C THR A 529 27.15 -5.24 24.70
N ASN A 530 27.22 -3.99 24.23
CA ASN A 530 26.76 -2.83 24.98
C ASN A 530 25.33 -2.49 24.56
N ILE A 531 24.38 -2.59 25.50
CA ILE A 531 23.06 -1.98 25.39
C ILE A 531 22.88 -0.98 26.53
N ASN A 532 22.31 0.19 26.29
CA ASN A 532 21.82 1.12 27.32
C ASN A 532 20.30 1.28 27.16
N VAL A 533 19.54 1.19 28.25
CA VAL A 533 18.07 1.18 28.27
C VAL A 533 17.58 2.23 29.27
N THR A 534 17.23 3.42 28.78
CA THR A 534 16.98 4.60 29.62
C THR A 534 15.61 5.25 29.36
N GLY A 535 14.88 5.62 30.42
CA GLY A 535 13.65 6.43 30.28
C GLY A 535 12.47 5.75 29.55
N ASN A 536 12.54 4.47 29.23
CA ASN A 536 11.52 3.79 28.43
C ASN A 536 10.31 3.40 29.27
N SER A 537 9.14 3.38 28.65
CA SER A 537 7.88 2.89 29.24
C SER A 537 7.51 1.55 28.63
N PHE A 538 7.66 0.47 29.41
CA PHE A 538 7.24 -0.87 29.05
C PHE A 538 5.86 -1.15 29.64
N TYR A 539 4.87 -1.42 28.79
CA TYR A 539 3.51 -1.73 29.20
C TYR A 539 3.03 -3.06 28.60
N ASN A 540 2.67 -4.03 29.44
CA ASN A 540 2.04 -5.30 29.04
C ASN A 540 2.82 -6.08 27.95
N ASN A 541 4.15 -6.08 28.00
CA ASN A 541 5.00 -6.89 27.11
C ASN A 541 5.26 -8.25 27.75
N THR A 542 4.21 -9.07 27.86
CA THR A 542 4.22 -10.32 28.66
C THR A 542 3.36 -11.43 28.05
N ASP A 543 3.66 -12.68 28.41
CA ASP A 543 2.84 -13.87 28.16
C ASP A 543 1.99 -14.28 29.38
N PHE A 544 2.07 -13.51 30.48
CA PHE A 544 1.48 -13.77 31.80
C PHE A 544 1.89 -15.11 32.46
N LYS A 545 3.01 -15.71 32.04
CA LYS A 545 3.53 -16.96 32.62
C LYS A 545 4.92 -16.80 33.22
N ARG A 546 5.78 -16.01 32.59
CA ARG A 546 7.18 -15.82 32.97
C ARG A 546 7.60 -14.38 32.74
N ASP A 547 8.80 -14.07 33.20
CA ASP A 547 9.47 -12.83 32.84
C ASP A 547 10.18 -13.01 31.52
N MET A 548 9.77 -12.20 30.56
CA MET A 548 10.24 -12.21 29.18
C MET A 548 10.66 -10.81 28.74
N LEU A 549 10.92 -9.88 29.68
CA LEU A 549 11.22 -8.50 29.29
C LEU A 549 12.69 -8.36 28.87
N PHE A 550 13.65 -8.63 29.77
CA PHE A 550 15.09 -8.52 29.52
C PHE A 550 15.84 -9.84 29.79
N ASN A 551 16.83 -10.18 28.96
CA ASN A 551 17.85 -11.16 29.34
C ASN A 551 18.87 -10.53 30.32
N ASP A 552 19.75 -11.34 30.91
CA ASP A 552 20.66 -10.84 31.96
C ASP A 552 21.85 -10.05 31.38
N PHE A 553 21.77 -8.72 31.47
CA PHE A 553 22.87 -7.78 31.23
C PHE A 553 23.06 -6.83 32.43
N SER A 554 24.10 -5.98 32.38
CA SER A 554 24.49 -5.11 33.50
C SER A 554 23.37 -4.15 33.92
N SER A 555 23.03 -4.11 35.22
CA SER A 555 22.04 -3.19 35.78
C SER A 555 22.45 -1.72 35.73
N GLN A 556 23.73 -1.40 35.53
CA GLN A 556 24.17 -0.02 35.31
C GLN A 556 23.69 0.53 33.96
N ASN A 557 23.28 -0.35 33.05
CA ASN A 557 22.83 0.01 31.72
C ASN A 557 21.34 0.36 31.69
N THR A 558 20.57 0.01 32.73
CA THR A 558 19.14 0.27 32.86
C THR A 558 18.90 1.36 33.88
N THR A 559 18.24 2.46 33.50
CA THR A 559 17.87 3.53 34.44
C THR A 559 16.57 4.21 34.05
N ASN A 560 15.82 4.71 35.04
CA ASN A 560 14.63 5.57 34.85
C ASN A 560 13.52 4.97 33.95
N ASN A 561 13.48 3.66 33.75
CA ASN A 561 12.41 2.99 33.02
C ASN A 561 11.15 2.84 33.89
N ILE A 562 10.01 2.66 33.24
CA ILE A 562 8.70 2.38 33.85
C ILE A 562 8.24 1.01 33.38
N TYR A 563 7.82 0.16 34.32
CA TYR A 563 7.33 -1.18 34.06
C TYR A 563 5.91 -1.33 34.58
N ILE A 564 4.93 -1.49 33.69
CA ILE A 564 3.52 -1.71 34.04
C ILE A 564 3.00 -2.99 33.36
N SER A 565 2.38 -3.89 34.13
CA SER A 565 1.77 -5.13 33.63
C SER A 565 2.71 -6.09 32.87
N ASN A 566 4.04 -6.00 33.03
CA ASN A 566 5.00 -6.86 32.30
C ASN A 566 5.30 -8.21 32.99
N TYR A 567 4.71 -8.50 34.17
CA TYR A 567 4.90 -9.76 34.90
C TYR A 567 6.39 -10.09 35.21
N LEU A 568 7.12 -9.09 35.71
CA LEU A 568 8.56 -9.19 36.03
C LEU A 568 8.82 -10.22 37.13
N GLU A 569 9.95 -10.93 37.03
CA GLU A 569 10.32 -11.99 37.98
C GLU A 569 10.65 -11.40 39.35
N THR A 570 10.02 -11.94 40.39
CA THR A 570 10.21 -11.55 41.79
C THR A 570 10.94 -12.63 42.59
N SER A 571 11.75 -12.21 43.56
CA SER A 571 12.45 -13.08 44.50
C SER A 571 12.37 -12.53 45.94
N SER A 572 12.54 -13.38 46.94
CA SER A 572 12.61 -13.01 48.36
C SER A 572 13.87 -13.62 48.98
N PRO A 573 15.06 -13.00 48.81
CA PRO A 573 16.32 -13.59 49.23
C PRO A 573 16.50 -13.66 50.75
N ASP A 574 15.85 -12.77 51.49
CA ASP A 574 15.93 -12.72 52.95
C ASP A 574 14.92 -13.68 53.62
N ASP A 575 15.21 -14.07 54.86
CA ASP A 575 14.27 -14.79 55.73
C ASP A 575 13.36 -13.84 56.51
N VAL A 576 12.16 -14.31 56.83
CA VAL A 576 11.15 -13.51 57.53
C VAL A 576 11.61 -13.23 58.96
N THR A 577 11.84 -11.96 59.28
CA THR A 577 12.24 -11.56 60.63
C THR A 577 11.00 -11.42 61.52
N ILE A 578 10.88 -12.29 62.52
CA ILE A 578 9.74 -12.36 63.45
C ILE A 578 10.11 -11.71 64.80
N THR A 579 9.25 -10.84 65.32
CA THR A 579 9.36 -10.25 66.67
C THR A 579 8.01 -10.26 67.38
N LEU A 580 7.97 -10.32 68.71
CA LEU A 580 6.73 -10.33 69.51
C LEU A 580 6.76 -9.19 70.54
N ASN A 581 5.79 -8.27 70.48
CA ASN A 581 5.58 -7.21 71.47
C ASN A 581 4.08 -7.08 71.78
N ASP A 582 3.71 -6.90 73.05
CA ASP A 582 2.31 -6.65 73.50
C ASP A 582 1.23 -7.57 72.88
N ASN A 583 1.53 -8.87 72.79
CA ASN A 583 0.70 -9.90 72.15
C ASN A 583 0.49 -9.72 70.63
N ILE A 584 1.37 -9.03 69.92
CA ILE A 584 1.38 -8.92 68.45
C ILE A 584 2.73 -9.40 67.92
N TYR A 585 2.69 -10.35 66.98
CA TYR A 585 3.84 -10.76 66.18
C TYR A 585 3.99 -9.82 64.98
N THR A 586 5.19 -9.26 64.78
CA THR A 586 5.54 -8.45 63.61
C THR A 586 6.54 -9.21 62.76
N LEU A 587 6.18 -9.42 61.49
CA LEU A 587 6.93 -10.16 60.47
C LEU A 587 7.39 -9.14 59.41
N ASN A 588 8.70 -9.07 59.14
CA ASN A 588 9.26 -8.22 58.08
C ASN A 588 9.99 -9.07 57.03
N TYR A 589 9.80 -8.75 55.75
CA TYR A 589 10.58 -9.33 54.65
C TYR A 589 10.65 -8.41 53.43
N THR A 590 11.53 -8.74 52.48
CA THR A 590 11.84 -7.96 51.27
C THR A 590 11.46 -8.74 50.01
N ILE A 591 10.76 -8.10 49.09
CA ILE A 591 10.45 -8.59 47.74
C ILE A 591 11.29 -7.81 46.74
N ASN A 592 12.18 -8.51 46.04
CA ASN A 592 13.06 -7.97 45.03
C ASN A 592 12.62 -8.41 43.63
N ILE A 593 13.07 -7.70 42.60
CA ILE A 593 13.01 -8.13 41.20
C ILE A 593 14.42 -8.41 40.69
N ARG A 594 14.57 -9.00 39.50
CA ARG A 594 15.91 -9.18 38.90
C ARG A 594 16.65 -7.85 38.80
N ASN A 595 17.92 -7.84 39.24
CA ASN A 595 18.76 -6.63 39.30
C ASN A 595 18.87 -5.92 37.94
N VAL A 596 18.73 -6.63 36.82
CA VAL A 596 18.74 -6.06 35.46
C VAL A 596 17.72 -4.93 35.25
N TYR A 597 16.65 -4.86 36.05
CA TYR A 597 15.67 -3.76 35.93
C TYR A 597 16.12 -2.45 36.57
N ASN A 598 17.10 -2.50 37.48
CA ASN A 598 17.58 -1.39 38.31
C ASN A 598 16.42 -0.59 38.95
N ASP A 599 15.45 -1.33 39.50
CA ASP A 599 14.23 -0.81 40.09
C ASP A 599 13.80 -1.70 41.27
N THR A 600 12.76 -1.26 41.99
CA THR A 600 12.17 -1.97 43.13
C THR A 600 10.70 -2.33 42.84
N VAL A 601 10.10 -3.16 43.68
CA VAL A 601 8.65 -3.43 43.62
C VAL A 601 7.88 -2.22 44.17
N ARG A 602 7.15 -1.51 43.30
CA ARG A 602 6.49 -0.23 43.64
C ARG A 602 4.99 -0.32 43.97
N THR A 603 4.35 -1.45 43.65
CA THR A 603 2.89 -1.64 43.76
C THR A 603 2.58 -3.04 44.30
N GLY A 604 1.34 -3.26 44.75
CA GLY A 604 0.87 -4.55 45.26
C GLY A 604 0.83 -4.68 46.78
N TYR A 605 0.38 -5.85 47.24
CA TYR A 605 0.15 -6.15 48.65
C TYR A 605 0.47 -7.61 48.97
N VAL A 606 0.59 -7.91 50.26
CA VAL A 606 0.78 -9.26 50.79
C VAL A 606 -0.49 -9.75 51.47
N LYS A 607 -0.95 -10.93 51.09
CA LYS A 607 -1.91 -11.72 51.87
C LYS A 607 -1.16 -12.61 52.84
N VAL A 608 -1.75 -12.84 54.00
CA VAL A 608 -1.21 -13.76 55.01
C VAL A 608 -2.15 -14.95 55.08
N ASN A 609 -1.64 -16.16 54.90
CA ASN A 609 -2.34 -17.39 55.20
C ASN A 609 -1.73 -18.02 56.46
N ILE A 610 -2.54 -18.33 57.45
CA ILE A 610 -2.13 -18.94 58.72
C ILE A 610 -2.83 -20.30 58.80
N ASN A 611 -2.07 -21.40 58.76
CA ASN A 611 -2.59 -22.77 58.86
C ASN A 611 -3.74 -23.09 57.87
N GLY A 612 -3.72 -22.52 56.66
CA GLY A 612 -4.73 -22.72 55.63
C GLY A 612 -5.76 -21.58 55.53
N GLU A 613 -5.94 -20.77 56.57
CA GLU A 613 -6.92 -19.68 56.61
C GLU A 613 -6.29 -18.32 56.25
N TYR A 614 -6.96 -17.52 55.41
CA TYR A 614 -6.46 -16.19 55.05
C TYR A 614 -6.84 -15.12 56.09
N TYR A 615 -5.84 -14.35 56.52
CA TYR A 615 -6.03 -13.12 57.28
C TYR A 615 -6.73 -12.07 56.42
N THR A 616 -7.68 -11.33 57.01
CA THR A 616 -8.55 -10.40 56.25
C THR A 616 -7.86 -9.10 55.85
N GLU A 617 -6.80 -8.71 56.56
CA GLU A 617 -6.01 -7.52 56.28
C GLU A 617 -4.95 -7.81 55.20
N GLN A 618 -4.75 -6.85 54.30
CA GLN A 618 -3.75 -6.90 53.23
C GLN A 618 -2.67 -5.86 53.52
N PHE A 619 -1.41 -6.27 53.44
CA PHE A 619 -0.28 -5.42 53.83
C PHE A 619 0.37 -4.82 52.59
N PRO A 620 0.36 -3.49 52.39
CA PRO A 620 0.89 -2.86 51.17
C PRO A 620 2.41 -2.99 51.09
N VAL A 621 2.92 -3.27 49.89
CA VAL A 621 4.36 -3.29 49.61
C VAL A 621 4.84 -1.89 49.28
N ASN A 622 5.89 -1.42 49.97
CA ASN A 622 6.45 -0.10 49.79
C ASN A 622 7.93 -0.23 49.38
N ASN A 623 8.23 0.02 48.09
CA ASN A 623 9.58 -0.11 47.51
C ASN A 623 10.24 -1.47 47.88
N GLY A 624 9.54 -2.57 47.60
CA GLY A 624 9.95 -3.95 47.93
C GLY A 624 9.85 -4.34 49.41
N ASN A 625 9.64 -3.41 50.33
CA ASN A 625 9.59 -3.71 51.76
C ASN A 625 8.14 -3.92 52.22
N VAL A 626 7.92 -4.89 53.11
CA VAL A 626 6.62 -5.14 53.72
C VAL A 626 6.75 -5.53 55.20
N THR A 627 5.84 -4.96 56.00
CA THR A 627 5.68 -5.24 57.43
C THR A 627 4.28 -5.80 57.66
N VAL A 628 4.21 -7.00 58.22
CA VAL A 628 2.99 -7.75 58.51
C VAL A 628 2.83 -7.84 60.03
N THR A 629 1.61 -7.61 60.54
CA THR A 629 1.31 -7.68 61.99
C THR A 629 0.18 -8.65 62.28
N ILE A 630 0.42 -9.60 63.19
CA ILE A 630 -0.50 -10.71 63.51
C ILE A 630 -0.69 -10.78 65.04
N PRO A 631 -1.90 -10.57 65.57
CA PRO A 631 -2.19 -10.76 66.99
C PRO A 631 -1.95 -12.20 67.43
N LYS A 632 -1.36 -12.42 68.62
CA LYS A 632 -1.12 -13.73 69.21
C LYS A 632 -2.41 -14.54 69.43
N SER A 633 -3.55 -13.87 69.61
CA SER A 633 -4.88 -14.48 69.67
C SER A 633 -5.34 -15.13 68.35
N SER A 634 -4.63 -14.87 67.25
CA SER A 634 -4.88 -15.44 65.91
C SER A 634 -4.02 -16.68 65.63
N LEU A 635 -3.30 -17.20 66.63
CA LEU A 635 -2.31 -18.27 66.50
C LEU A 635 -2.57 -19.43 67.48
N THR A 636 -2.07 -20.63 67.15
CA THR A 636 -2.39 -21.93 67.76
C THR A 636 -1.14 -22.74 68.18
N PHE A 637 -1.23 -24.05 68.50
CA PHE A 637 -0.06 -24.88 68.90
C PHE A 637 1.08 -24.97 67.90
N GLU A 638 0.81 -25.04 66.61
CA GLU A 638 1.81 -24.87 65.55
C GLU A 638 1.17 -23.92 64.53
N ASN A 639 1.96 -23.06 63.89
CA ASN A 639 1.46 -22.07 62.93
C ASN A 639 2.41 -21.97 61.76
N ASN A 640 2.07 -22.56 60.63
CA ASN A 640 2.70 -22.28 59.36
C ASN A 640 2.05 -21.04 58.74
N ILE A 641 2.84 -19.99 58.55
CA ILE A 641 2.40 -18.70 58.01
C ILE A 641 2.97 -18.56 56.60
N ILE A 642 2.11 -18.49 55.59
CA ILE A 642 2.47 -18.23 54.20
C ILE A 642 2.17 -16.76 53.90
N LEU A 643 3.20 -16.02 53.49
CA LEU A 643 3.11 -14.63 53.04
C LEU A 643 3.08 -14.64 51.51
N GLU A 644 1.94 -14.30 50.91
CA GLU A 644 1.71 -14.31 49.47
C GLU A 644 1.67 -12.88 48.91
N TYR A 645 2.70 -12.51 48.15
CA TYR A 645 2.73 -11.24 47.44
C TYR A 645 1.88 -11.28 46.16
N ILE A 646 1.11 -10.22 45.92
CA ILE A 646 0.25 -10.04 44.74
C ILE A 646 0.41 -8.60 44.21
N SER A 647 0.77 -8.49 42.93
CA SER A 647 0.78 -7.24 42.15
C SER A 647 -0.60 -6.96 41.55
N GLU A 648 -1.23 -5.83 41.93
CA GLU A 648 -2.59 -5.46 41.50
C GLU A 648 -2.68 -5.19 40.00
N ASP A 649 -1.66 -4.53 39.47
CA ASP A 649 -1.48 -4.15 38.06
C ASP A 649 -0.81 -5.26 37.21
N LYS A 650 -0.48 -6.40 37.82
CA LYS A 650 0.29 -7.51 37.22
C LYS A 650 1.67 -7.10 36.69
N SER A 651 2.24 -6.01 37.21
CA SER A 651 3.60 -5.57 36.88
C SER A 651 4.65 -6.59 37.32
N TYR A 652 4.37 -7.34 38.38
CA TYR A 652 5.30 -8.29 39.00
C TYR A 652 4.64 -9.66 39.20
N GLN A 653 5.46 -10.71 39.23
CA GLN A 653 4.99 -12.07 39.53
C GLN A 653 4.55 -12.21 41.00
N PRO A 654 3.60 -13.10 41.29
CA PRO A 654 3.30 -13.49 42.67
C PRO A 654 4.41 -14.41 43.21
N ILE A 655 4.74 -14.24 44.49
CA ILE A 655 5.70 -15.10 45.20
C ILE A 655 5.19 -15.36 46.62
N ASN A 656 5.52 -16.53 47.18
CA ASN A 656 5.23 -16.87 48.56
C ASN A 656 6.50 -17.13 49.40
N LYS A 657 6.41 -16.88 50.72
CA LYS A 657 7.47 -17.13 51.72
C LYS A 657 6.84 -17.65 53.01
N THR A 658 7.48 -18.57 53.72
CA THR A 658 6.93 -19.26 54.92
C THR A 658 7.62 -18.88 56.25
N ALA A 659 6.89 -19.02 57.37
CA ALA A 659 7.34 -18.76 58.76
C ALA A 659 6.58 -19.65 59.80
N TYR A 660 7.10 -19.85 61.03
CA TYR A 660 6.60 -20.85 62.01
C TYR A 660 6.52 -20.38 63.52
N ILE A 661 5.48 -20.75 64.32
CA ILE A 661 5.20 -20.29 65.76
C ILE A 661 4.35 -21.33 66.63
N GLU A 662 4.42 -21.46 67.99
CA GLU A 662 3.75 -22.55 68.84
C GLU A 662 3.08 -22.27 70.29
N ILE A 663 1.98 -22.98 70.79
CA ILE A 663 1.11 -22.84 72.09
C ILE A 663 0.10 -24.03 72.59
N VAL A 664 -0.08 -24.45 73.91
CA VAL A 664 -0.82 -25.68 74.51
C VAL A 664 -2.11 -25.67 75.46
N LYS A 665 -3.32 -26.33 75.24
CA LYS A 665 -4.63 -26.28 76.07
C LYS A 665 -5.68 -27.52 76.02
N ASP A 666 -7.03 -27.47 76.35
CA ASP A 666 -8.08 -28.65 76.34
C ASP A 666 -9.62 -28.53 75.77
N THR A 667 -10.39 -29.56 75.27
CA THR A 667 -11.35 -29.51 74.05
C THR A 667 -12.90 -29.24 73.93
N THR A 668 -13.27 -28.67 72.77
CA THR A 668 -14.58 -28.59 72.05
C THR A 668 -14.48 -29.03 70.58
N ILE A 669 -15.39 -29.91 70.09
CA ILE A 669 -15.57 -30.18 68.65
C ILE A 669 -16.63 -29.25 68.05
N THR A 670 -16.24 -28.50 67.04
CA THR A 670 -17.19 -27.84 66.13
C THR A 670 -17.48 -28.74 64.93
N VAL A 671 -18.63 -28.59 64.29
CA VAL A 671 -18.76 -29.00 62.87
C VAL A 671 -19.28 -27.80 62.10
N ILE A 672 -18.54 -27.42 61.08
CA ILE A 672 -18.85 -26.31 60.21
C ILE A 672 -18.74 -26.83 58.79
N THR A 673 -19.81 -26.63 58.04
CA THR A 673 -19.86 -26.97 56.63
C THR A 673 -20.42 -25.77 55.88
N ASN A 674 -20.04 -25.63 54.62
CA ASN A 674 -20.47 -24.49 53.82
C ASN A 674 -21.98 -24.55 53.61
N ASN A 675 -22.72 -23.54 54.12
CA ASN A 675 -24.19 -23.49 54.04
C ASN A 675 -24.74 -23.74 52.63
N THR A 676 -23.99 -23.35 51.59
CA THR A 676 -24.28 -23.70 50.19
C THR A 676 -22.97 -23.93 49.43
N VAL A 677 -22.88 -25.03 48.66
CA VAL A 677 -21.77 -25.31 47.72
C VAL A 677 -22.29 -25.62 46.31
N LYS A 678 -21.38 -25.82 45.34
CA LYS A 678 -21.75 -26.22 43.98
C LYS A 678 -21.56 -27.73 43.74
N ILE A 679 -22.46 -28.31 42.94
CA ILE A 679 -22.52 -29.74 42.63
C ILE A 679 -21.20 -30.27 42.06
N GLY A 680 -20.80 -31.48 42.48
CA GLY A 680 -19.55 -32.11 42.08
C GLY A 680 -18.29 -31.46 42.66
N SER A 681 -18.39 -30.28 43.30
CA SER A 681 -17.32 -29.77 44.14
C SER A 681 -17.33 -30.54 45.47
N ASN A 682 -16.16 -30.62 46.10
CA ASN A 682 -16.08 -31.08 47.47
C ASN A 682 -16.70 -30.03 48.38
N VAL A 683 -17.64 -30.44 49.23
CA VAL A 683 -17.91 -29.68 50.44
C VAL A 683 -16.91 -30.16 51.48
N GLU A 684 -16.20 -29.19 52.04
CA GLU A 684 -15.39 -29.43 53.21
C GLU A 684 -16.34 -29.57 54.40
N ILE A 685 -16.51 -30.82 54.86
CA ILE A 685 -17.12 -31.08 56.17
C ILE A 685 -15.95 -31.09 57.13
N GLN A 686 -15.69 -29.90 57.65
CA GLN A 686 -14.64 -29.70 58.61
C GLN A 686 -15.22 -29.39 59.98
N GLY A 687 -14.33 -29.47 60.94
CA GLY A 687 -14.60 -29.03 62.27
C GLY A 687 -13.30 -28.99 63.00
N GLU A 688 -13.26 -28.03 63.89
CA GLU A 688 -12.07 -27.78 64.66
C GLU A 688 -12.36 -28.39 66.00
N LEU A 689 -11.62 -29.46 66.27
CA LEU A 689 -11.40 -29.94 67.60
C LEU A 689 -10.34 -29.02 68.20
N ARG A 690 -10.85 -27.99 68.86
CA ARG A 690 -10.08 -26.94 69.53
C ARG A 690 -10.21 -27.05 71.01
N ASP A 691 -9.45 -26.26 71.72
CA ASP A 691 -9.21 -26.45 73.14
C ASP A 691 -9.52 -25.19 74.00
N GLU A 692 -9.15 -25.11 75.29
CA GLU A 692 -9.97 -24.36 76.28
C GLU A 692 -9.77 -22.85 76.21
N ASP A 693 -8.55 -22.41 75.94
CA ASP A 693 -8.27 -21.06 75.42
C ASP A 693 -8.06 -21.06 73.88
N ASN A 694 -8.63 -22.07 73.19
CA ASN A 694 -8.83 -22.16 71.74
C ASN A 694 -7.59 -22.38 70.84
N ASP A 695 -6.53 -23.03 71.34
CA ASP A 695 -5.58 -23.78 70.49
C ASP A 695 -6.25 -25.06 69.91
N ILE A 696 -5.45 -26.06 69.56
CA ILE A 696 -5.72 -27.07 68.54
C ILE A 696 -5.33 -28.47 69.00
N VAL A 697 -6.11 -29.47 68.61
CA VAL A 697 -6.04 -30.85 69.13
C VAL A 697 -5.52 -31.88 68.11
N PRO A 698 -4.21 -31.92 67.82
CA PRO A 698 -3.72 -32.70 66.69
C PRO A 698 -3.73 -34.22 66.80
N ASN A 699 -3.71 -34.85 65.61
CA ASN A 699 -3.53 -36.29 65.38
C ASN A 699 -4.57 -37.21 66.06
N ALA A 700 -5.86 -36.84 66.02
CA ALA A 700 -6.92 -37.46 66.80
C ALA A 700 -8.14 -37.95 65.96
N GLU A 701 -8.57 -39.22 66.10
CA GLU A 701 -9.56 -39.84 65.17
C GLU A 701 -11.03 -39.40 65.40
N ILE A 702 -11.67 -38.94 64.32
CA ILE A 702 -13.02 -38.38 64.19
C ILE A 702 -13.87 -39.21 63.21
N THR A 703 -15.19 -39.13 63.34
CA THR A 703 -16.18 -39.86 62.52
C THR A 703 -17.30 -38.96 62.01
N ILE A 704 -17.63 -39.04 60.71
CA ILE A 704 -18.52 -38.13 59.96
C ILE A 704 -19.56 -38.95 59.18
N SER A 705 -20.82 -38.51 59.12
CA SER A 705 -21.85 -39.13 58.26
C SER A 705 -22.70 -38.08 57.54
N VAL A 706 -23.10 -38.39 56.29
CA VAL A 706 -23.89 -37.52 55.40
C VAL A 706 -25.13 -38.26 54.89
N ASN A 707 -26.31 -37.64 55.06
CA ASN A 707 -27.63 -38.17 54.67
C ASN A 707 -27.94 -39.60 55.18
N ASP A 708 -27.38 -40.00 56.33
CA ASP A 708 -27.58 -41.29 57.01
C ASP A 708 -27.16 -42.58 56.24
N ASP A 709 -26.69 -42.49 54.98
CA ASP A 709 -26.27 -43.64 54.14
C ASP A 709 -24.74 -43.87 54.07
N GLU A 710 -23.91 -42.83 54.20
CA GLU A 710 -22.45 -42.90 54.01
C GLU A 710 -21.71 -42.40 55.27
N THR A 711 -20.70 -43.15 55.75
CA THR A 711 -19.92 -42.84 56.98
C THR A 711 -18.42 -42.85 56.68
N ILE A 712 -17.70 -41.80 57.09
CA ILE A 712 -16.29 -41.58 56.81
C ILE A 712 -15.53 -41.34 58.11
N LYS A 713 -14.31 -41.87 58.20
CA LYS A 713 -13.36 -41.63 59.30
C LYS A 713 -12.27 -40.67 58.84
N VAL A 714 -11.86 -39.75 59.71
CA VAL A 714 -10.78 -38.79 59.46
C VAL A 714 -10.06 -38.49 60.77
N ILE A 715 -8.75 -38.28 60.73
CA ILE A 715 -7.95 -37.92 61.90
C ILE A 715 -7.72 -36.41 61.85
N THR A 716 -7.82 -35.70 62.97
CA THR A 716 -7.43 -34.29 63.03
C THR A 716 -5.96 -34.15 62.65
N ASP A 717 -5.65 -33.12 61.88
CA ASP A 717 -4.29 -32.83 61.41
C ASP A 717 -3.39 -32.29 62.54
N ALA A 718 -2.24 -31.72 62.20
CA ALA A 718 -1.37 -31.00 63.15
C ALA A 718 -2.05 -29.77 63.82
N ASN A 719 -3.23 -29.37 63.35
CA ASN A 719 -4.01 -28.23 63.83
C ASN A 719 -5.35 -28.59 64.45
N GLY A 720 -5.58 -29.85 64.85
CA GLY A 720 -6.85 -30.22 65.49
C GLY A 720 -8.08 -30.06 64.61
N LYS A 721 -7.89 -29.63 63.36
CA LYS A 721 -8.95 -29.57 62.38
C LYS A 721 -9.02 -30.95 61.79
N TYR A 722 -10.22 -31.53 61.81
CA TYR A 722 -10.51 -32.57 60.86
C TYR A 722 -11.21 -31.91 59.69
N SER A 723 -10.84 -32.35 58.49
CA SER A 723 -11.53 -32.00 57.27
C SER A 723 -11.72 -33.29 56.49
N VAL A 724 -12.98 -33.60 56.16
CA VAL A 724 -13.25 -34.51 55.04
C VAL A 724 -13.83 -33.71 53.89
N ASN A 725 -13.15 -33.80 52.75
CA ASN A 725 -13.65 -33.27 51.50
C ASN A 725 -14.66 -34.26 50.90
N TYR A 726 -15.95 -34.01 51.12
CA TYR A 726 -17.05 -34.82 50.62
C TYR A 726 -17.49 -34.34 49.24
N THR A 727 -17.23 -35.10 48.18
CA THR A 727 -17.66 -34.76 46.82
C THR A 727 -19.19 -34.80 46.73
N THR A 728 -19.82 -33.65 46.45
CA THR A 728 -21.28 -33.53 46.47
C THR A 728 -21.96 -34.21 45.28
N LYS A 729 -22.92 -35.09 45.57
CA LYS A 729 -23.60 -35.97 44.59
C LYS A 729 -25.06 -35.55 44.28
N VAL A 730 -25.71 -34.78 45.15
CA VAL A 730 -27.17 -34.50 45.10
C VAL A 730 -27.43 -32.99 45.29
N LEU A 731 -28.26 -32.40 44.44
CA LEU A 731 -28.70 -31.00 44.52
C LEU A 731 -29.73 -30.79 45.65
N GLY A 732 -29.73 -29.60 46.26
CA GLY A 732 -30.61 -29.26 47.40
C GLY A 732 -29.95 -29.51 48.76
N THR A 733 -30.76 -29.57 49.82
CA THR A 733 -30.28 -29.69 51.22
C THR A 733 -29.82 -31.11 51.56
N ASN A 734 -28.64 -31.21 52.15
CA ASN A 734 -27.95 -32.42 52.60
C ASN A 734 -27.61 -32.28 54.10
N ASN A 735 -27.71 -33.37 54.87
CA ASN A 735 -27.58 -33.37 56.34
C ASN A 735 -26.27 -34.02 56.81
N VAL A 736 -25.66 -33.53 57.90
CA VAL A 736 -24.32 -33.94 58.36
C VAL A 736 -24.25 -34.12 59.90
N THR A 737 -23.58 -35.18 60.37
CA THR A 737 -23.32 -35.45 61.81
C THR A 737 -21.84 -35.83 62.03
N VAL A 738 -21.21 -35.34 63.11
CA VAL A 738 -19.76 -35.56 63.38
C VAL A 738 -19.42 -35.78 64.87
N ASN A 739 -18.42 -36.62 65.15
CA ASN A 739 -18.07 -37.09 66.50
C ASN A 739 -16.57 -37.40 66.74
N TYR A 740 -16.01 -36.98 67.88
CA TYR A 740 -14.64 -37.26 68.39
C TYR A 740 -14.62 -37.97 69.76
N ASN A 741 -13.58 -38.79 69.99
CA ASN A 741 -13.50 -39.69 71.15
C ASN A 741 -12.31 -39.46 72.15
N GLY A 742 -11.39 -38.49 71.96
CA GLY A 742 -10.37 -38.05 72.96
C GLY A 742 -8.91 -38.51 72.75
N ASN A 743 -7.91 -37.76 73.27
CA ASN A 743 -6.47 -38.12 73.26
C ASN A 743 -5.68 -37.64 74.52
N LYS A 744 -4.34 -37.73 74.52
CA LYS A 744 -3.47 -37.48 75.70
C LYS A 744 -3.16 -36.02 76.04
N SER A 745 -3.25 -35.11 75.07
CA SER A 745 -3.09 -33.68 75.33
C SER A 745 -4.46 -32.97 75.48
N TYR A 746 -5.57 -33.67 75.19
CA TYR A 746 -6.86 -33.06 74.81
C TYR A 746 -8.12 -34.01 74.93
N ASN A 747 -9.20 -33.61 75.63
CA ASN A 747 -10.51 -34.27 75.91
C ASN A 747 -11.54 -34.46 74.74
N PRO A 748 -12.66 -35.24 74.85
CA PRO A 748 -13.59 -35.63 73.74
C PRO A 748 -14.90 -34.80 73.52
N SER A 749 -15.58 -34.88 72.34
CA SER A 749 -16.80 -34.07 72.01
C SER A 749 -17.57 -34.44 70.69
N THR A 750 -18.81 -33.93 70.46
CA THR A 750 -19.75 -34.29 69.32
C THR A 750 -20.57 -33.09 68.75
N ASN A 751 -20.94 -33.05 67.44
CA ASN A 751 -21.74 -31.95 66.83
C ASN A 751 -22.54 -32.32 65.52
N LYS A 752 -23.46 -31.45 65.02
CA LYS A 752 -24.32 -31.66 63.81
C LYS A 752 -24.58 -30.39 62.96
N THR A 753 -24.80 -30.53 61.64
CA THR A 753 -25.10 -29.41 60.71
C THR A 753 -25.75 -29.86 59.37
N THR A 754 -25.99 -28.94 58.43
CA THR A 754 -26.57 -29.19 57.09
C THR A 754 -25.96 -28.25 56.03
N PHE A 755 -25.87 -28.67 54.76
CA PHE A 755 -25.48 -27.81 53.63
C PHE A 755 -26.44 -27.93 52.44
N ASN A 756 -26.57 -26.87 51.65
CA ASN A 756 -27.28 -26.88 50.37
C ASN A 756 -26.32 -27.09 49.18
N VAL A 757 -26.80 -27.66 48.08
CA VAL A 757 -26.00 -27.85 46.86
C VAL A 757 -26.72 -27.26 45.66
N GLU A 758 -26.05 -26.30 45.01
CA GLU A 758 -26.52 -25.58 43.83
C GLU A 758 -25.75 -25.99 42.57
N LYS A 759 -26.19 -25.53 41.40
CA LYS A 759 -25.45 -25.74 40.15
C LYS A 759 -24.22 -24.83 40.07
N ARG A 760 -23.18 -25.30 39.37
CA ARG A 760 -22.00 -24.51 39.04
C ARG A 760 -22.37 -23.39 38.06
N ALA A 761 -21.91 -22.17 38.31
CA ALA A 761 -22.00 -21.10 37.33
C ALA A 761 -21.05 -21.39 36.14
N THR A 762 -21.36 -20.84 34.97
CA THR A 762 -20.59 -21.04 33.74
C THR A 762 -19.95 -19.75 33.25
N ILE A 763 -18.81 -19.86 32.60
CA ILE A 763 -18.10 -18.77 31.92
C ILE A 763 -18.12 -19.09 30.42
N ILE A 764 -18.43 -18.09 29.60
CA ILE A 764 -18.51 -18.25 28.14
C ILE A 764 -17.57 -17.23 27.50
N ILE A 765 -16.50 -17.73 26.88
CA ILE A 765 -15.55 -16.92 26.11
C ILE A 765 -15.81 -17.17 24.62
N ILE A 766 -15.79 -16.11 23.84
CA ILE A 766 -15.96 -16.16 22.38
C ILE A 766 -14.85 -15.38 21.71
N ASN A 767 -14.32 -15.93 20.62
CA ASN A 767 -13.27 -15.26 19.87
C ASN A 767 -13.88 -14.16 18.98
N PRO A 768 -13.22 -12.99 18.85
CA PRO A 768 -13.59 -12.02 17.84
C PRO A 768 -13.40 -12.62 16.45
N VAL A 769 -14.22 -12.21 15.49
CA VAL A 769 -14.18 -12.72 14.11
C VAL A 769 -13.91 -11.61 13.12
N LYS A 770 -12.96 -11.83 12.20
CA LYS A 770 -12.71 -10.98 11.04
C LYS A 770 -12.92 -11.79 9.77
N SER A 771 -13.65 -11.27 8.80
CA SER A 771 -13.92 -11.94 7.52
C SER A 771 -14.30 -10.92 6.44
N VAL A 772 -14.54 -11.39 5.22
CA VAL A 772 -14.96 -10.57 4.07
C VAL A 772 -16.23 -11.16 3.47
N ILE A 773 -17.16 -10.32 2.99
CA ILE A 773 -18.42 -10.78 2.41
C ILE A 773 -18.17 -11.83 1.31
N GLY A 774 -18.81 -13.00 1.42
CA GLY A 774 -18.68 -14.14 0.50
C GLY A 774 -17.60 -15.16 0.87
N GLU A 775 -16.82 -14.94 1.93
CA GLU A 775 -15.92 -15.94 2.53
C GLU A 775 -16.62 -16.74 3.65
N GLN A 776 -16.09 -17.93 3.96
CA GLN A 776 -16.51 -18.66 5.17
C GLN A 776 -15.72 -18.18 6.39
N PHE A 777 -16.37 -18.17 7.55
CA PHE A 777 -15.71 -17.93 8.84
C PHE A 777 -16.35 -18.80 9.93
N THR A 778 -15.58 -19.07 10.99
CA THR A 778 -16.00 -19.95 12.08
C THR A 778 -16.25 -19.13 13.34
N LEU A 779 -17.47 -19.24 13.87
CA LEU A 779 -17.81 -18.82 15.22
C LEU A 779 -17.32 -19.90 16.19
N THR A 780 -16.59 -19.49 17.23
CA THR A 780 -16.11 -20.40 18.28
C THR A 780 -16.49 -19.86 19.65
N ALA A 781 -17.16 -20.69 20.45
CA ALA A 781 -17.43 -20.44 21.86
C ALA A 781 -16.77 -21.53 22.72
N TYR A 782 -16.13 -21.09 23.79
CA TYR A 782 -15.60 -21.91 24.85
C TYR A 782 -16.50 -21.73 26.07
N VAL A 783 -17.01 -22.84 26.62
CA VAL A 783 -17.88 -22.88 27.79
C VAL A 783 -17.17 -23.69 28.88
N THR A 784 -16.69 -22.99 29.90
CA THR A 784 -16.18 -23.61 31.12
C THR A 784 -17.16 -23.38 32.26
N ASP A 785 -16.99 -24.11 33.36
CA ASP A 785 -17.54 -23.66 34.64
C ASP A 785 -16.61 -22.64 35.30
N ILE A 786 -17.01 -22.15 36.49
CA ILE A 786 -16.24 -21.22 37.32
C ILE A 786 -14.87 -21.74 37.78
N TYR A 787 -14.59 -23.04 37.63
CA TYR A 787 -13.30 -23.65 37.97
C TYR A 787 -12.40 -23.86 36.74
N GLY A 788 -12.89 -23.50 35.54
CA GLY A 788 -12.18 -23.71 34.27
C GLY A 788 -12.43 -25.09 33.65
N ASP A 789 -13.21 -25.97 34.29
CA ASP A 789 -13.54 -27.28 33.75
C ASP A 789 -14.43 -27.16 32.50
N LYS A 790 -14.15 -27.97 31.48
CA LYS A 790 -14.89 -28.00 30.21
C LYS A 790 -16.33 -28.51 30.41
N VAL A 791 -17.31 -27.66 30.11
CA VAL A 791 -18.73 -27.99 30.30
C VAL A 791 -19.19 -29.05 29.31
N ASN A 792 -19.94 -30.03 29.81
CA ASN A 792 -20.56 -31.08 29.01
C ASN A 792 -22.07 -31.11 29.24
N GLY A 793 -22.86 -30.97 28.18
CA GLY A 793 -24.32 -30.90 28.22
C GLY A 793 -24.89 -29.48 28.27
N GLY A 794 -26.22 -29.37 28.15
CA GLY A 794 -26.90 -28.09 27.87
C GLY A 794 -26.75 -27.67 26.40
N ASN A 795 -27.38 -26.55 26.02
CA ASN A 795 -27.35 -26.01 24.66
C ASN A 795 -26.85 -24.57 24.62
N LEU A 796 -26.10 -24.22 23.59
CA LEU A 796 -25.64 -22.86 23.28
C LEU A 796 -26.25 -22.35 21.98
N VAL A 797 -26.49 -21.04 21.91
CA VAL A 797 -26.84 -20.32 20.67
C VAL A 797 -25.92 -19.12 20.48
N PHE A 798 -25.47 -18.88 19.25
CA PHE A 798 -24.75 -17.65 18.89
C PHE A 798 -25.73 -16.50 18.64
N LYS A 799 -25.28 -15.28 18.93
CA LYS A 799 -26.03 -14.03 18.70
C LYS A 799 -25.13 -12.95 18.10
N LEU A 800 -25.64 -12.22 17.11
CA LEU A 800 -24.94 -11.15 16.44
C LEU A 800 -25.80 -9.89 16.38
N ASN A 801 -25.28 -8.77 16.88
CA ASN A 801 -26.03 -7.54 17.16
C ASN A 801 -27.36 -7.83 17.90
N GLY A 802 -27.33 -8.78 18.85
CA GLY A 802 -28.49 -9.23 19.64
C GLY A 802 -29.43 -10.23 18.95
N LYS A 803 -29.36 -10.42 17.63
CA LYS A 803 -30.18 -11.43 16.92
C LYS A 803 -29.59 -12.82 17.07
N THR A 804 -30.43 -13.84 17.27
CA THR A 804 -29.99 -15.24 17.46
C THR A 804 -29.88 -15.98 16.12
N LEU A 805 -28.82 -16.78 15.96
CA LEU A 805 -28.61 -17.68 14.83
C LEU A 805 -29.72 -18.74 14.74
N ARG A 806 -30.25 -18.99 13.54
CA ARG A 806 -31.38 -19.91 13.30
C ARG A 806 -30.99 -21.13 12.48
N ASN A 807 -31.89 -22.12 12.41
CA ASN A 807 -31.65 -23.42 11.77
C ASN A 807 -31.28 -23.36 10.28
N ASP A 808 -31.59 -22.25 9.59
CA ASP A 808 -31.19 -21.98 8.20
C ASP A 808 -29.78 -21.36 8.08
N GLY A 809 -29.05 -21.20 9.19
CA GLY A 809 -27.75 -20.56 9.24
C GLY A 809 -27.79 -19.03 9.24
N SER A 810 -28.99 -18.42 9.27
CA SER A 810 -29.15 -16.97 9.23
C SER A 810 -29.30 -16.35 10.63
N PHE A 811 -28.79 -15.14 10.80
CA PHE A 811 -29.11 -14.27 11.94
C PHE A 811 -30.35 -13.38 11.68
N ASN A 812 -30.93 -13.41 10.48
CA ASN A 812 -32.01 -12.52 10.07
C ASN A 812 -33.32 -13.23 9.67
N SER A 813 -33.44 -14.53 9.94
CA SER A 813 -34.65 -15.32 9.68
C SER A 813 -35.54 -15.46 10.93
N THR A 814 -36.76 -15.96 10.72
CA THR A 814 -37.74 -16.26 11.77
C THR A 814 -37.73 -17.73 12.22
N GLU A 815 -36.85 -18.55 11.64
CA GLU A 815 -36.73 -19.97 11.92
C GLU A 815 -36.40 -20.27 13.39
N ALA A 816 -36.58 -21.53 13.80
CA ALA A 816 -36.24 -21.93 15.16
C ALA A 816 -34.74 -21.66 15.47
N PRO A 817 -34.38 -21.22 16.70
CA PRO A 817 -32.99 -20.98 17.07
C PRO A 817 -32.12 -22.24 16.89
N LEU A 818 -30.97 -22.09 16.25
CA LEU A 818 -30.01 -23.17 16.06
C LEU A 818 -29.26 -23.39 17.37
N LYS A 819 -29.55 -24.55 17.99
CA LYS A 819 -29.04 -24.94 19.31
C LYS A 819 -27.94 -25.97 19.14
N PHE A 820 -26.75 -25.62 19.60
CA PHE A 820 -25.59 -26.50 19.64
C PHE A 820 -25.50 -27.16 21.01
N LYS A 821 -25.40 -28.49 21.08
CA LYS A 821 -25.10 -29.18 22.33
C LYS A 821 -23.64 -28.92 22.70
N VAL A 822 -23.38 -28.47 23.92
CA VAL A 822 -22.01 -28.26 24.40
C VAL A 822 -21.38 -29.63 24.71
N VAL A 823 -20.23 -29.91 24.10
CA VAL A 823 -19.44 -31.13 24.29
C VAL A 823 -17.97 -30.72 24.42
N ASP A 824 -17.27 -31.27 25.40
CA ASP A 824 -15.88 -30.92 25.73
C ASP A 824 -15.63 -29.39 25.83
N GLY A 825 -16.62 -28.64 26.33
CA GLY A 825 -16.53 -27.20 26.53
C GLY A 825 -16.39 -26.37 25.24
N VAL A 826 -16.54 -26.93 24.04
CA VAL A 826 -16.36 -26.21 22.77
C VAL A 826 -17.61 -26.29 21.90
N VAL A 827 -17.98 -25.17 21.29
CA VAL A 827 -18.96 -25.10 20.20
C VAL A 827 -18.35 -24.31 19.05
N THR A 828 -18.31 -24.92 17.87
CA THR A 828 -17.93 -24.26 16.61
C THR A 828 -19.08 -24.27 15.62
N TYR A 829 -19.19 -23.22 14.80
CA TYR A 829 -20.10 -23.17 13.66
C TYR A 829 -19.51 -22.33 12.53
N THR A 830 -19.36 -22.94 11.35
CA THR A 830 -18.86 -22.26 10.15
C THR A 830 -20.02 -21.81 9.28
N LEU A 831 -20.00 -20.55 8.85
CA LEU A 831 -21.00 -19.95 7.95
C LEU A 831 -20.36 -19.00 6.95
N THR A 832 -21.09 -18.68 5.89
CA THR A 832 -20.69 -17.67 4.90
C THR A 832 -21.00 -16.26 5.40
N ALA A 833 -20.09 -15.32 5.15
CA ALA A 833 -20.28 -13.91 5.46
C ALA A 833 -21.21 -13.24 4.42
N ASP A 834 -22.52 -13.29 4.62
CA ASP A 834 -23.49 -12.59 3.77
C ASP A 834 -23.44 -11.06 3.91
N LEU A 835 -23.88 -10.33 2.88
CA LEU A 835 -23.88 -8.85 2.82
C LEU A 835 -24.57 -8.19 4.03
N TYR A 836 -25.66 -8.77 4.55
CA TYR A 836 -26.38 -8.20 5.70
C TYR A 836 -25.56 -8.22 7.00
N LEU A 837 -24.49 -9.02 7.06
CA LEU A 837 -23.54 -9.08 8.17
C LEU A 837 -22.48 -7.97 8.11
N ARG A 838 -22.43 -7.14 7.06
CA ARG A 838 -21.43 -6.04 6.91
C ARG A 838 -21.38 -5.08 8.09
N ASN A 839 -22.53 -4.87 8.75
CA ASN A 839 -22.71 -3.99 9.90
C ASN A 839 -22.79 -4.77 11.23
N ALA A 840 -22.42 -6.04 11.24
CA ALA A 840 -22.09 -6.75 12.46
C ALA A 840 -21.01 -5.99 13.23
N LYS A 841 -21.16 -5.96 14.56
CA LYS A 841 -20.17 -5.42 15.49
C LYS A 841 -20.11 -6.25 16.77
N ASN A 842 -21.27 -6.65 17.27
CA ASN A 842 -21.42 -7.20 18.62
C ASN A 842 -21.75 -8.70 18.53
N LEU A 843 -20.74 -9.56 18.61
CA LEU A 843 -20.90 -11.02 18.72
C LEU A 843 -21.06 -11.39 20.20
N SER A 844 -21.97 -12.32 20.49
CA SER A 844 -22.24 -12.87 21.83
C SER A 844 -22.72 -14.33 21.72
N ALA A 845 -22.65 -15.09 22.80
CA ALA A 845 -23.22 -16.44 22.89
C ALA A 845 -24.09 -16.57 24.15
N SER A 846 -25.08 -17.45 24.11
CA SER A 846 -26.01 -17.68 25.23
C SER A 846 -26.19 -19.18 25.45
N TYR A 847 -25.85 -19.63 26.66
CA TYR A 847 -25.93 -21.01 27.10
C TYR A 847 -27.15 -21.21 28.01
N SER A 848 -27.90 -22.30 27.79
CA SER A 848 -29.17 -22.58 28.46
C SER A 848 -29.04 -23.25 29.83
N GLY A 849 -27.83 -23.55 30.31
CA GLY A 849 -27.63 -24.39 31.49
C GLY A 849 -27.88 -25.88 31.23
N SER A 850 -27.69 -26.68 32.27
CA SER A 850 -27.98 -28.12 32.31
C SER A 850 -28.52 -28.54 33.69
N TYR A 851 -28.44 -29.83 34.03
CA TYR A 851 -28.67 -30.32 35.39
C TYR A 851 -27.61 -29.79 36.37
N ASN A 852 -26.33 -29.83 36.01
CA ASN A 852 -25.20 -29.44 36.88
C ASN A 852 -24.75 -27.98 36.73
N TYR A 853 -25.14 -27.31 35.64
CA TYR A 853 -24.61 -26.00 35.26
C TYR A 853 -25.73 -24.95 35.12
N GLU A 854 -25.47 -23.72 35.57
CA GLU A 854 -26.36 -22.59 35.33
C GLU A 854 -26.28 -22.05 33.89
N ALA A 855 -27.36 -21.41 33.46
CA ALA A 855 -27.40 -20.65 32.22
C ALA A 855 -26.56 -19.37 32.33
N ASN A 856 -25.90 -18.97 31.24
CA ASN A 856 -25.17 -17.70 31.19
C ASN A 856 -25.14 -17.12 29.75
N ILE A 857 -24.67 -15.88 29.62
CA ILE A 857 -24.44 -15.16 28.37
C ILE A 857 -22.99 -14.68 28.39
N SER A 858 -22.28 -14.76 27.26
CA SER A 858 -20.92 -14.22 27.15
C SER A 858 -20.93 -12.70 27.19
N ASP A 859 -19.78 -12.11 27.51
CA ASP A 859 -19.51 -10.73 27.11
C ASP A 859 -19.60 -10.56 25.59
N VAL A 860 -19.73 -9.30 25.16
CA VAL A 860 -19.77 -8.94 23.75
C VAL A 860 -18.36 -8.77 23.20
N THR A 861 -18.02 -9.52 22.16
CA THR A 861 -16.77 -9.38 21.39
C THR A 861 -17.03 -8.81 20.00
N THR A 862 -15.96 -8.47 19.27
CA THR A 862 -16.08 -7.85 17.94
C THR A 862 -16.36 -8.86 16.82
N ALA A 863 -17.20 -8.45 15.88
CA ALA A 863 -17.30 -9.04 14.55
C ALA A 863 -17.02 -7.97 13.51
N GLU A 864 -16.02 -8.19 12.65
CA GLU A 864 -15.61 -7.27 11.59
C GLU A 864 -15.73 -7.98 10.23
N ILE A 865 -16.85 -7.76 9.55
CA ILE A 865 -17.06 -8.24 8.18
C ILE A 865 -16.73 -7.10 7.21
N ALA A 866 -15.75 -7.27 6.33
CA ALA A 866 -15.34 -6.25 5.36
C ALA A 866 -16.03 -6.42 3.98
N LYS A 867 -16.00 -5.35 3.17
CA LYS A 867 -16.32 -5.43 1.73
C LYS A 867 -15.10 -5.91 0.94
N ARG A 868 -15.34 -6.48 -0.24
CA ARG A 868 -14.33 -6.92 -1.21
C ARG A 868 -13.74 -5.72 -1.97
N THR A 869 -12.54 -5.86 -2.55
CA THR A 869 -11.87 -4.80 -3.34
C THR A 869 -11.66 -5.29 -4.77
N ALA A 870 -12.11 -4.51 -5.75
CA ALA A 870 -11.99 -4.85 -7.18
C ALA A 870 -11.05 -3.88 -7.91
N GLN A 871 -10.23 -4.44 -8.79
CA GLN A 871 -9.47 -3.72 -9.82
C GLN A 871 -10.21 -3.81 -11.15
N ILE A 872 -10.24 -2.72 -11.91
CA ILE A 872 -10.91 -2.61 -13.21
C ILE A 872 -9.96 -1.98 -14.25
N THR A 873 -9.97 -2.53 -15.47
CA THR A 873 -9.34 -1.93 -16.65
C THR A 873 -10.37 -1.89 -17.78
N VAL A 874 -10.55 -0.74 -18.44
CA VAL A 874 -11.39 -0.60 -19.63
C VAL A 874 -10.53 -0.37 -20.87
N THR A 875 -10.90 -1.03 -21.97
CA THR A 875 -10.26 -0.89 -23.28
C THR A 875 -11.32 -0.73 -24.37
N THR A 876 -10.93 -0.06 -25.46
CA THR A 876 -11.69 0.03 -26.70
C THR A 876 -10.72 0.29 -27.86
N ILE A 877 -11.24 0.47 -29.07
CA ILE A 877 -10.43 0.85 -30.25
C ILE A 877 -10.10 2.34 -30.22
N ASN A 878 -8.88 2.72 -30.58
CA ASN A 878 -8.42 4.11 -30.47
C ASN A 878 -9.13 5.05 -31.46
N THR A 879 -9.33 4.61 -32.71
CA THR A 879 -10.04 5.39 -33.74
C THR A 879 -11.16 4.59 -34.38
N THR A 880 -12.19 5.27 -34.87
CA THR A 880 -13.33 4.67 -35.56
C THR A 880 -14.03 5.68 -36.46
N LYS A 881 -14.90 5.21 -37.36
CA LYS A 881 -15.78 6.07 -38.17
C LYS A 881 -17.17 6.18 -37.54
N GLN A 882 -17.94 7.15 -38.03
CA GLN A 882 -19.36 7.27 -37.68
C GLN A 882 -20.18 6.13 -38.28
N ASP A 883 -21.35 5.88 -37.68
CA ASP A 883 -22.25 4.79 -38.06
C ASP A 883 -21.58 3.40 -37.92
N VAL A 884 -20.70 3.23 -36.93
CA VAL A 884 -19.98 1.98 -36.68
C VAL A 884 -20.16 1.53 -35.23
N ASP A 885 -20.36 0.24 -35.04
CA ASP A 885 -20.39 -0.39 -33.73
C ASP A 885 -18.98 -0.65 -33.22
N ILE A 886 -18.68 -0.19 -32.01
CA ILE A 886 -17.39 -0.40 -31.33
C ILE A 886 -17.60 -1.12 -29.99
N GLU A 887 -16.64 -1.92 -29.57
CA GLU A 887 -16.72 -2.64 -28.29
C GLU A 887 -15.97 -1.89 -27.19
N PHE A 888 -16.63 -1.69 -26.04
CA PHE A 888 -15.99 -1.39 -24.77
C PHE A 888 -15.81 -2.71 -24.01
N THR A 889 -14.57 -3.16 -23.86
CA THR A 889 -14.23 -4.35 -23.06
C THR A 889 -13.70 -3.90 -21.71
N VAL A 890 -14.23 -4.50 -20.64
CA VAL A 890 -13.76 -4.33 -19.28
C VAL A 890 -13.22 -5.65 -18.77
N HIS A 891 -12.03 -5.61 -18.20
CA HIS A 891 -11.47 -6.70 -17.41
C HIS A 891 -11.47 -6.32 -15.93
N LEU A 892 -11.94 -7.24 -15.10
CA LEU A 892 -12.08 -7.10 -13.66
C LEU A 892 -11.21 -8.13 -12.94
N LYS A 893 -10.74 -7.78 -11.74
CA LYS A 893 -10.00 -8.70 -10.87
C LYS A 893 -10.39 -8.43 -9.42
N ASP A 894 -10.78 -9.48 -8.69
CA ASP A 894 -10.87 -9.41 -7.24
C ASP A 894 -9.44 -9.34 -6.68
N ILE A 895 -9.15 -8.29 -5.94
CA ILE A 895 -7.84 -8.00 -5.32
C ILE A 895 -7.97 -7.92 -3.79
N THR A 896 -9.04 -8.50 -3.23
CA THR A 896 -9.26 -8.60 -1.78
C THR A 896 -8.12 -9.37 -1.12
N PRO A 897 -7.40 -8.78 -0.14
CA PRO A 897 -6.37 -9.48 0.62
C PRO A 897 -6.94 -10.73 1.30
N HIS A 898 -6.26 -11.87 1.12
CA HIS A 898 -6.62 -13.19 1.67
C HIS A 898 -8.01 -13.74 1.30
N GLY A 899 -8.71 -13.15 0.31
CA GLY A 899 -9.98 -13.70 -0.19
C GLY A 899 -9.77 -15.00 -0.97
N THR A 900 -10.58 -16.02 -0.71
CA THR A 900 -10.52 -17.33 -1.38
C THR A 900 -11.62 -17.52 -2.44
N ASN A 901 -12.76 -16.84 -2.28
CA ASN A 901 -13.85 -16.86 -3.27
C ASN A 901 -13.53 -15.95 -4.48
N MET A 902 -12.87 -16.51 -5.48
CA MET A 902 -12.51 -15.78 -6.71
C MET A 902 -13.68 -15.58 -7.69
N THR A 903 -14.87 -16.19 -7.46
CA THR A 903 -16.02 -16.06 -8.38
C THR A 903 -16.93 -14.88 -8.04
N ALA A 904 -16.91 -14.42 -6.79
CA ALA A 904 -17.74 -13.34 -6.24
C ALA A 904 -17.81 -12.04 -7.09
N ILE A 905 -16.78 -11.74 -7.89
CA ILE A 905 -16.77 -10.57 -8.80
C ILE A 905 -17.74 -10.68 -9.99
N ASN A 906 -18.28 -11.87 -10.24
CA ASN A 906 -19.28 -12.17 -11.28
C ASN A 906 -20.72 -12.25 -10.71
N GLU A 907 -20.85 -12.36 -9.40
CA GLU A 907 -22.11 -12.58 -8.70
C GLU A 907 -22.78 -11.21 -8.47
N ASP A 908 -23.92 -10.97 -9.15
CA ASP A 908 -24.65 -9.70 -9.21
C ASP A 908 -23.84 -8.44 -9.62
N GLY A 909 -22.62 -8.64 -10.12
CA GLY A 909 -21.74 -7.59 -10.62
C GLY A 909 -22.16 -7.05 -11.99
N TYR A 910 -22.16 -5.72 -12.13
CA TYR A 910 -22.37 -5.05 -13.42
C TYR A 910 -21.48 -3.81 -13.59
N VAL A 911 -21.20 -3.47 -14.83
CA VAL A 911 -20.53 -2.23 -15.23
C VAL A 911 -21.55 -1.25 -15.77
N ILE A 912 -21.43 0.01 -15.35
CA ILE A 912 -22.08 1.17 -15.97
C ILE A 912 -21.02 1.91 -16.78
N PHE A 913 -21.31 2.16 -18.05
CA PHE A 913 -20.46 2.98 -18.92
C PHE A 913 -20.96 4.43 -18.97
N LYS A 914 -20.03 5.37 -19.01
CA LYS A 914 -20.29 6.79 -19.32
C LYS A 914 -19.41 7.25 -20.48
N LEU A 915 -19.95 8.14 -21.30
CA LEU A 915 -19.26 8.77 -22.40
C LEU A 915 -19.14 10.27 -22.13
N ASN A 916 -17.92 10.80 -22.04
CA ASN A 916 -17.63 12.18 -21.63
C ASN A 916 -18.37 12.58 -20.33
N GLY A 917 -18.38 11.68 -19.35
CA GLY A 917 -19.07 11.85 -18.06
C GLY A 917 -20.60 11.60 -18.09
N VAL A 918 -21.22 11.48 -19.27
CA VAL A 918 -22.66 11.21 -19.40
C VAL A 918 -22.93 9.71 -19.37
N THR A 919 -23.70 9.25 -18.39
CA THR A 919 -24.10 7.83 -18.26
C THR A 919 -24.87 7.34 -19.48
N LEU A 920 -24.44 6.21 -20.06
CA LEU A 920 -25.12 5.59 -21.19
C LEU A 920 -26.48 5.02 -20.78
N LYS A 921 -27.46 5.22 -21.67
CA LYS A 921 -28.86 4.85 -21.48
C LYS A 921 -29.39 4.13 -22.72
N ASP A 922 -30.30 3.20 -22.50
CA ASP A 922 -31.04 2.54 -23.59
C ASP A 922 -32.08 3.48 -24.22
N ALA A 923 -32.74 3.01 -25.28
CA ALA A 923 -33.77 3.77 -25.99
C ALA A 923 -35.00 4.15 -25.14
N SER A 924 -35.19 3.54 -23.95
CA SER A 924 -36.22 3.92 -22.98
C SER A 924 -35.76 4.98 -21.97
N GLY A 925 -34.48 5.37 -22.01
CA GLY A 925 -33.88 6.33 -21.08
C GLY A 925 -33.39 5.73 -19.76
N LYS A 926 -33.40 4.38 -19.62
CA LYS A 926 -32.91 3.64 -18.46
C LYS A 926 -31.40 3.43 -18.58
N VAL A 927 -30.69 3.47 -17.45
CA VAL A 927 -29.23 3.26 -17.39
C VAL A 927 -28.88 1.85 -17.89
N VAL A 928 -27.93 1.76 -18.82
CA VAL A 928 -27.40 0.48 -19.28
C VAL A 928 -26.55 -0.13 -18.17
N LYS A 929 -26.92 -1.33 -17.71
CA LYS A 929 -26.14 -2.16 -16.80
C LYS A 929 -25.62 -3.37 -17.56
N VAL A 930 -24.31 -3.49 -17.67
CA VAL A 930 -23.65 -4.56 -18.43
C VAL A 930 -23.16 -5.59 -17.45
N LYS A 931 -23.74 -6.79 -17.47
CA LYS A 931 -23.40 -7.86 -16.52
C LYS A 931 -21.93 -8.27 -16.67
N VAL A 932 -21.28 -8.58 -15.55
CA VAL A 932 -19.95 -9.17 -15.51
C VAL A 932 -20.06 -10.69 -15.61
N GLU A 933 -19.36 -11.28 -16.57
CA GLU A 933 -19.29 -12.73 -16.75
C GLU A 933 -17.84 -13.13 -17.09
N ASN A 934 -17.31 -14.17 -16.42
CA ASN A 934 -15.92 -14.60 -16.53
C ASN A 934 -14.91 -13.43 -16.39
N ASN A 935 -15.08 -12.64 -15.34
CA ASN A 935 -14.29 -11.47 -14.97
C ASN A 935 -14.24 -10.39 -16.06
N THR A 936 -15.21 -10.39 -16.98
CA THR A 936 -15.25 -9.53 -18.16
C THR A 936 -16.64 -8.92 -18.33
N ALA A 937 -16.72 -7.68 -18.79
CA ALA A 937 -17.96 -7.07 -19.25
C ALA A 937 -17.74 -6.43 -20.63
N LYS A 938 -18.67 -6.65 -21.56
CA LYS A 938 -18.56 -6.20 -22.95
C LYS A 938 -19.80 -5.40 -23.34
N TYR A 939 -19.59 -4.23 -23.92
CA TYR A 939 -20.66 -3.37 -24.41
C TYR A 939 -20.41 -2.89 -25.82
N THR A 940 -21.37 -3.13 -26.72
CA THR A 940 -21.35 -2.59 -28.07
C THR A 940 -21.94 -1.18 -28.05
N TYR A 941 -21.10 -0.17 -28.27
CA TYR A 941 -21.51 1.22 -28.46
C TYR A 941 -21.62 1.52 -29.95
N HIS A 942 -22.81 1.93 -30.40
CA HIS A 942 -23.00 2.45 -31.76
C HIS A 942 -22.57 3.91 -31.82
N VAL A 943 -21.55 4.23 -32.63
CA VAL A 943 -21.04 5.59 -32.87
C VAL A 943 -22.00 6.32 -33.83
N PRO A 944 -22.78 7.33 -33.38
CA PRO A 944 -23.85 7.87 -34.22
C PRO A 944 -23.33 8.63 -35.45
N ILE A 945 -24.13 8.62 -36.52
CA ILE A 945 -23.92 9.50 -37.68
C ILE A 945 -23.88 10.98 -37.27
N GLY A 946 -22.89 11.73 -37.77
CA GLY A 946 -22.65 13.13 -37.41
C GLY A 946 -21.87 13.34 -36.11
N MET A 947 -21.39 12.29 -35.44
CA MET A 947 -20.51 12.42 -34.28
C MET A 947 -19.18 13.08 -34.67
N ALA A 948 -18.78 14.11 -33.92
CA ALA A 948 -17.71 15.03 -34.30
C ALA A 948 -16.31 14.45 -34.10
N SER A 949 -15.47 14.53 -35.13
CA SER A 949 -14.04 14.25 -35.08
C SER A 949 -13.23 15.31 -34.33
N ASP A 950 -13.64 16.58 -34.42
CA ASP A 950 -12.96 17.71 -33.78
C ASP A 950 -13.85 18.57 -32.86
N ASP A 951 -13.19 19.41 -32.05
CA ASP A 951 -13.82 20.34 -31.10
C ASP A 951 -14.43 21.60 -31.72
N GLY A 952 -14.35 21.78 -33.05
CA GLY A 952 -14.72 23.00 -33.77
C GLY A 952 -13.59 24.02 -33.90
N LYS A 953 -12.40 23.71 -33.38
CA LYS A 953 -11.15 24.44 -33.54
C LYS A 953 -10.06 23.54 -34.14
N ASN A 954 -10.46 22.53 -34.91
CA ASN A 954 -9.62 21.50 -35.53
C ASN A 954 -8.72 20.71 -34.55
N ASN A 955 -9.07 20.62 -33.26
CA ASN A 955 -8.37 19.71 -32.33
C ASN A 955 -9.14 18.40 -32.25
N THR A 956 -8.44 17.27 -32.35
CA THR A 956 -9.02 15.92 -32.22
C THR A 956 -9.85 15.80 -30.95
N ARG A 957 -11.10 15.35 -31.09
CA ARG A 957 -12.05 15.26 -30.00
C ARG A 957 -11.91 13.93 -29.27
N ASN A 958 -11.38 13.99 -28.05
CA ASN A 958 -11.40 12.85 -27.13
C ASN A 958 -12.85 12.48 -26.77
N TYR A 959 -13.18 11.21 -26.92
CA TYR A 959 -14.37 10.60 -26.33
C TYR A 959 -13.95 9.67 -25.21
N THR A 960 -13.95 10.22 -23.98
CA THR A 960 -13.58 9.49 -22.78
C THR A 960 -14.68 8.51 -22.40
N VAL A 961 -14.35 7.23 -22.37
CA VAL A 961 -15.19 6.14 -21.90
C VAL A 961 -14.79 5.85 -20.46
N GLU A 962 -15.66 6.17 -19.50
CA GLU A 962 -15.52 5.75 -18.11
C GLU A 962 -16.31 4.47 -17.89
N ALA A 963 -15.64 3.43 -17.39
CA ALA A 963 -16.30 2.24 -16.87
C ALA A 963 -16.34 2.32 -15.34
N VAL A 964 -17.51 2.13 -14.75
CA VAL A 964 -17.71 2.07 -13.29
C VAL A 964 -18.28 0.71 -12.93
N TYR A 965 -17.54 -0.07 -12.15
CA TYR A 965 -18.03 -1.34 -11.60
C TYR A 965 -18.99 -1.06 -10.43
N GLN A 966 -20.02 -1.87 -10.32
CA GLN A 966 -21.06 -1.79 -9.31
C GLN A 966 -21.41 -3.19 -8.81
N ASN A 967 -21.18 -3.41 -7.52
CA ASN A 967 -21.59 -4.60 -6.79
C ASN A 967 -21.64 -4.24 -5.28
N ASP A 968 -22.73 -4.60 -4.60
CA ASP A 968 -22.96 -4.21 -3.20
C ASP A 968 -21.99 -4.86 -2.21
N ILE A 969 -21.37 -6.01 -2.56
CA ILE A 969 -20.37 -6.68 -1.70
C ILE A 969 -18.96 -6.08 -1.83
N PHE A 970 -18.72 -5.28 -2.86
CA PHE A 970 -17.44 -4.60 -3.10
C PHE A 970 -17.46 -3.16 -2.57
N TYR A 971 -16.29 -2.58 -2.32
CA TYR A 971 -16.18 -1.13 -2.09
C TYR A 971 -16.62 -0.36 -3.35
N PRO A 972 -17.29 0.81 -3.18
CA PRO A 972 -17.76 1.61 -4.30
C PRO A 972 -16.59 2.26 -5.07
N ASP A 973 -16.94 2.96 -6.14
CA ASP A 973 -16.05 3.84 -6.91
C ASP A 973 -14.91 3.18 -7.70
N THR A 974 -14.80 1.86 -7.73
CA THR A 974 -13.97 1.10 -8.69
C THR A 974 -14.29 1.51 -10.13
N ARG A 975 -13.39 2.30 -10.74
CA ARG A 975 -13.54 2.88 -12.08
C ARG A 975 -12.23 2.93 -12.84
N ASN A 976 -12.32 2.95 -14.17
CA ASN A 976 -11.19 3.19 -15.06
C ASN A 976 -11.68 3.92 -16.32
N THR A 977 -10.77 4.61 -17.02
CA THR A 977 -11.09 5.39 -18.21
C THR A 977 -10.20 5.03 -19.38
N THR A 978 -10.81 4.94 -20.57
CA THR A 978 -10.12 4.89 -21.85
C THR A 978 -10.66 5.99 -22.78
N VAL A 979 -10.06 6.18 -23.94
CA VAL A 979 -10.46 7.23 -24.91
C VAL A 979 -10.50 6.62 -26.30
N PHE A 980 -11.53 6.98 -27.08
CA PHE A 980 -11.51 6.80 -28.53
C PHE A 980 -11.70 8.14 -29.26
N HIS A 981 -11.40 8.13 -30.55
CA HIS A 981 -11.57 9.25 -31.46
C HIS A 981 -12.48 8.83 -32.62
N VAL A 982 -13.24 9.79 -33.14
CA VAL A 982 -14.06 9.59 -34.33
C VAL A 982 -13.35 10.25 -35.51
N GLU A 983 -13.29 9.58 -36.64
CA GLU A 983 -12.73 10.10 -37.89
C GLU A 983 -13.77 10.91 -38.68
N LYS A 984 -13.31 11.90 -39.45
CA LYS A 984 -14.17 12.61 -40.39
C LYS A 984 -14.57 11.67 -41.53
N SER A 985 -15.86 11.58 -41.79
CA SER A 985 -16.38 10.74 -42.86
C SER A 985 -16.24 11.46 -44.21
N PRO A 986 -15.69 10.81 -45.26
CA PRO A 986 -15.73 11.37 -46.61
C PRO A 986 -17.16 11.45 -47.12
N ILE A 987 -17.41 12.42 -47.99
CA ILE A 987 -18.76 12.76 -48.48
C ILE A 987 -18.86 12.64 -49.99
N ASN A 988 -20.06 12.32 -50.48
CA ASN A 988 -20.40 12.27 -51.88
C ASN A 988 -21.51 13.30 -52.17
N ILE A 989 -21.35 14.08 -53.23
CA ILE A 989 -22.35 15.07 -53.67
C ILE A 989 -22.99 14.54 -54.95
N GLN A 990 -24.31 14.37 -54.95
CA GLN A 990 -25.08 13.85 -56.07
C GLN A 990 -26.09 14.90 -56.55
N PHE A 991 -26.10 15.18 -57.84
CA PHE A 991 -27.09 16.07 -58.46
C PHE A 991 -28.31 15.26 -58.89
N THR A 992 -29.51 15.73 -58.53
CA THR A 992 -30.78 15.22 -59.07
C THR A 992 -31.22 16.06 -60.28
N LYS A 993 -31.08 17.39 -60.19
CA LYS A 993 -31.41 18.30 -61.29
C LYS A 993 -30.79 19.68 -61.10
N VAL A 994 -30.22 20.22 -62.17
CA VAL A 994 -29.84 21.63 -62.28
C VAL A 994 -30.69 22.29 -63.36
N ILE A 995 -31.43 23.33 -63.00
CA ILE A 995 -32.24 24.13 -63.93
C ILE A 995 -31.66 25.53 -63.97
N ILE A 996 -31.43 26.05 -65.17
CA ILE A 996 -30.93 27.40 -65.41
C ILE A 996 -31.98 28.13 -66.23
N ASP A 997 -32.47 29.26 -65.75
CA ASP A 997 -33.30 30.16 -66.53
C ASP A 997 -32.43 31.29 -67.07
N ASN A 998 -32.18 31.24 -68.37
CA ASN A 998 -31.28 32.16 -69.06
C ASN A 998 -31.93 33.53 -69.32
N THR A 999 -33.26 33.62 -69.19
CA THR A 999 -34.05 34.86 -69.28
C THR A 999 -33.97 35.65 -67.98
N THR A 1000 -34.26 35.00 -66.85
CA THR A 1000 -34.22 35.62 -65.51
C THR A 1000 -32.81 35.65 -64.90
N LYS A 1001 -31.86 34.92 -65.49
CA LYS A 1001 -30.48 34.73 -65.00
C LYS A 1001 -30.41 34.13 -63.60
N THR A 1002 -31.29 33.17 -63.31
CA THR A 1002 -31.31 32.39 -62.07
C THR A 1002 -31.06 30.91 -62.30
N MET A 1003 -30.55 30.22 -61.29
CA MET A 1003 -30.27 28.78 -61.31
C MET A 1003 -30.79 28.11 -60.03
N ASN A 1004 -31.42 26.94 -60.21
CA ASN A 1004 -31.92 26.08 -59.14
C ASN A 1004 -31.18 24.73 -59.18
N ILE A 1005 -30.69 24.27 -58.03
CA ILE A 1005 -29.92 23.04 -57.86
C ILE A 1005 -30.62 22.15 -56.84
N THR A 1006 -30.95 20.93 -57.26
CA THR A 1006 -31.51 19.89 -56.39
C THR A 1006 -30.63 18.65 -56.42
N GLY A 1007 -30.49 17.97 -55.27
CA GLY A 1007 -29.57 16.86 -55.09
C GLY A 1007 -29.41 16.46 -53.63
N ASN A 1008 -28.45 15.58 -53.36
CA ASN A 1008 -28.11 15.09 -52.02
C ASN A 1008 -26.61 15.19 -51.76
N ILE A 1009 -26.25 15.29 -50.48
CA ILE A 1009 -24.92 15.04 -49.95
C ILE A 1009 -25.03 13.85 -49.00
N THR A 1010 -24.31 12.78 -49.30
CA THR A 1010 -24.27 11.55 -48.49
C THR A 1010 -22.89 11.30 -47.92
N ASP A 1011 -22.81 10.50 -46.87
CA ASP A 1011 -21.55 9.94 -46.37
C ASP A 1011 -21.02 8.83 -47.31
N TYR A 1012 -19.93 8.19 -46.89
CA TYR A 1012 -19.28 7.08 -47.59
C TYR A 1012 -20.10 5.78 -47.66
N LYS A 1013 -21.20 5.68 -46.89
CA LYS A 1013 -22.16 4.56 -46.92
C LYS A 1013 -23.43 4.88 -47.71
N GLY A 1014 -23.63 6.15 -48.09
CA GLY A 1014 -24.84 6.61 -48.78
C GLY A 1014 -25.91 7.21 -47.86
N ASN A 1015 -25.67 7.34 -46.56
CA ASN A 1015 -26.59 8.02 -45.64
C ASN A 1015 -26.54 9.53 -45.87
N LEU A 1016 -27.67 10.24 -45.75
CA LEU A 1016 -27.68 11.70 -45.82
C LEU A 1016 -26.88 12.33 -44.65
N LEU A 1017 -26.03 13.32 -44.96
CA LEU A 1017 -25.24 14.06 -43.95
C LEU A 1017 -26.12 14.71 -42.89
N VAL A 1018 -25.87 14.46 -41.61
CA VAL A 1018 -26.64 15.07 -40.52
C VAL A 1018 -26.25 16.54 -40.26
N GLY A 1019 -27.26 17.37 -39.96
CA GLY A 1019 -27.09 18.75 -39.52
C GLY A 1019 -27.00 19.77 -40.66
N VAL A 1020 -26.30 20.88 -40.42
CA VAL A 1020 -26.28 22.05 -41.30
C VAL A 1020 -24.95 22.16 -42.03
N ASN A 1021 -24.97 21.92 -43.35
CA ASN A 1021 -23.80 22.02 -44.22
C ASN A 1021 -23.79 23.37 -44.94
N LYS A 1022 -22.60 23.95 -45.11
CA LYS A 1022 -22.38 25.22 -45.81
C LYS A 1022 -21.66 24.92 -47.13
N VAL A 1023 -22.31 25.21 -48.25
CA VAL A 1023 -21.78 24.93 -49.59
C VAL A 1023 -21.64 26.20 -50.41
N CYS A 1024 -20.72 26.25 -51.36
CA CYS A 1024 -20.72 27.26 -52.42
C CYS A 1024 -20.93 26.61 -53.78
N VAL A 1025 -21.43 27.41 -54.73
CA VAL A 1025 -21.67 26.99 -56.12
C VAL A 1025 -20.59 27.60 -57.01
N LYS A 1026 -20.07 26.81 -57.94
CA LYS A 1026 -19.25 27.29 -59.05
C LYS A 1026 -19.92 26.96 -60.37
N VAL A 1027 -19.67 27.78 -61.39
CA VAL A 1027 -20.13 27.58 -62.77
C VAL A 1027 -18.94 27.77 -63.69
N ASN A 1028 -18.67 26.81 -64.57
CA ASN A 1028 -17.44 26.77 -65.38
C ASN A 1028 -16.17 26.92 -64.52
N ASN A 1029 -16.12 26.19 -63.40
CA ASN A 1029 -15.09 26.30 -62.34
C ASN A 1029 -14.94 27.69 -61.65
N ALA A 1030 -15.75 28.71 -61.97
CA ALA A 1030 -15.73 30.02 -61.30
C ALA A 1030 -16.74 30.10 -60.15
N THR A 1031 -16.30 30.44 -58.94
CA THR A 1031 -17.17 30.58 -57.76
C THR A 1031 -18.17 31.73 -57.92
N ILE A 1032 -19.44 31.48 -57.60
CA ILE A 1032 -20.49 32.51 -57.56
C ILE A 1032 -20.24 33.47 -56.38
N ARG A 1033 -20.26 34.77 -56.68
CA ARG A 1033 -19.92 35.87 -55.77
C ARG A 1033 -20.96 36.99 -55.83
N ASP A 1034 -21.07 37.75 -54.75
CA ASP A 1034 -21.98 38.89 -54.61
C ASP A 1034 -21.50 40.14 -55.41
N ALA A 1035 -22.04 41.32 -55.11
CA ALA A 1035 -21.64 42.56 -55.75
C ALA A 1035 -20.26 43.04 -55.24
N GLU A 1036 -19.99 42.77 -53.95
CA GLU A 1036 -18.80 43.10 -53.17
C GLU A 1036 -17.64 42.12 -53.37
N ASN A 1037 -17.83 41.11 -54.23
CA ASN A 1037 -16.88 40.05 -54.60
C ASN A 1037 -16.60 39.00 -53.49
N ASN A 1038 -17.45 38.86 -52.48
CA ASN A 1038 -17.39 37.76 -51.51
C ASN A 1038 -18.03 36.48 -52.09
N THR A 1039 -17.57 35.31 -51.61
CA THR A 1039 -18.17 34.01 -51.96
C THR A 1039 -19.59 33.92 -51.41
N ILE A 1040 -20.59 33.64 -52.26
CA ILE A 1040 -21.94 33.33 -51.80
C ILE A 1040 -21.97 31.87 -51.31
N PHE A 1041 -22.57 31.68 -50.13
CA PHE A 1041 -22.73 30.37 -49.51
C PHE A 1041 -24.21 30.04 -49.29
N TYR A 1042 -24.56 28.78 -49.51
CA TYR A 1042 -25.89 28.22 -49.36
C TYR A 1042 -25.90 27.21 -48.22
N THR A 1043 -27.09 27.03 -47.63
CA THR A 1043 -27.28 26.13 -46.49
C THR A 1043 -27.97 24.84 -46.94
N VAL A 1044 -27.29 23.71 -46.76
CA VAL A 1044 -27.80 22.36 -47.08
C VAL A 1044 -28.08 21.62 -45.77
N ARG A 1045 -29.36 21.38 -45.47
CA ARG A 1045 -29.80 20.77 -44.19
C ARG A 1045 -30.04 19.27 -44.37
N ASN A 1046 -29.52 18.47 -43.45
CA ASN A 1046 -29.64 17.01 -43.42
C ASN A 1046 -29.33 16.37 -44.79
N GLY A 1047 -28.25 16.81 -45.43
CA GLY A 1047 -27.78 16.33 -46.73
C GLY A 1047 -28.63 16.78 -47.94
N ILE A 1048 -29.80 17.38 -47.76
CA ILE A 1048 -30.71 17.70 -48.87
C ILE A 1048 -30.31 19.04 -49.52
N ILE A 1049 -29.92 18.99 -50.80
CA ILE A 1049 -29.65 20.17 -51.62
C ILE A 1049 -30.97 20.61 -52.25
N ASP A 1050 -31.46 21.79 -51.84
CA ASP A 1050 -32.58 22.50 -52.46
C ASP A 1050 -32.22 23.99 -52.54
N ILE A 1051 -31.27 24.31 -53.42
CA ILE A 1051 -30.76 25.67 -53.62
C ILE A 1051 -31.56 26.32 -54.74
N LYS A 1052 -32.13 27.50 -54.48
CA LYS A 1052 -32.97 28.25 -55.42
C LYS A 1052 -32.42 29.64 -55.69
N ASP A 1053 -32.77 30.17 -56.86
CA ASP A 1053 -32.56 31.55 -57.28
C ASP A 1053 -31.09 32.02 -57.22
N VAL A 1054 -30.15 31.09 -57.50
CA VAL A 1054 -28.72 31.39 -57.63
C VAL A 1054 -28.53 32.40 -58.76
N ASN A 1055 -28.12 33.62 -58.43
CA ASN A 1055 -27.88 34.68 -59.41
C ASN A 1055 -26.67 34.34 -60.28
N VAL A 1056 -26.90 34.19 -61.59
CA VAL A 1056 -25.88 33.87 -62.59
C VAL A 1056 -25.78 34.95 -63.69
N THR A 1057 -26.20 36.19 -63.41
CA THR A 1057 -26.16 37.33 -64.35
C THR A 1057 -24.79 37.59 -64.97
N LYS A 1058 -23.70 37.36 -64.22
CA LYS A 1058 -22.31 37.53 -64.68
C LYS A 1058 -21.82 36.38 -65.58
N VAL A 1059 -22.60 35.30 -65.74
CA VAL A 1059 -22.23 34.11 -66.53
C VAL A 1059 -22.82 34.20 -67.95
N LYS A 1060 -21.94 34.12 -68.96
CA LYS A 1060 -22.33 34.21 -70.39
C LYS A 1060 -22.68 32.87 -71.04
N THR A 1061 -22.11 31.77 -70.55
CA THR A 1061 -22.28 30.42 -71.08
C THR A 1061 -22.23 29.41 -69.94
N PHE A 1062 -22.95 28.30 -70.05
CA PHE A 1062 -23.02 27.27 -69.01
C PHE A 1062 -22.50 25.94 -69.58
N LYS A 1063 -21.37 25.45 -69.04
CA LYS A 1063 -20.74 24.17 -69.40
C LYS A 1063 -20.89 23.15 -68.29
N ASP A 1064 -20.63 23.60 -67.07
CA ASP A 1064 -20.64 22.78 -65.86
C ASP A 1064 -21.11 23.59 -64.65
N VAL A 1065 -21.66 22.87 -63.67
CA VAL A 1065 -22.00 23.40 -62.35
C VAL A 1065 -21.39 22.49 -61.29
N MET A 1066 -20.63 23.07 -60.37
CA MET A 1066 -19.99 22.38 -59.25
C MET A 1066 -20.58 22.87 -57.93
N VAL A 1067 -20.88 21.94 -57.02
CA VAL A 1067 -21.18 22.26 -55.62
C VAL A 1067 -19.97 21.83 -54.80
N VAL A 1068 -19.51 22.72 -53.92
CA VAL A 1068 -18.38 22.48 -53.01
C VAL A 1068 -18.87 22.66 -51.58
N SER A 1069 -18.81 21.61 -50.78
CA SER A 1069 -18.97 21.65 -49.32
C SER A 1069 -17.60 21.77 -48.67
N GLY A 1070 -17.46 22.70 -47.72
CA GLY A 1070 -16.26 22.78 -46.89
C GLY A 1070 -16.19 21.67 -45.85
N ASP A 1071 -15.01 21.54 -45.23
CA ASP A 1071 -14.75 20.62 -44.12
C ASP A 1071 -15.62 20.97 -42.89
N ARG A 1072 -16.03 19.95 -42.13
CA ARG A 1072 -16.87 20.06 -40.94
C ARG A 1072 -16.31 19.18 -39.82
N GLN A 1073 -16.79 19.40 -38.60
CA GLN A 1073 -16.38 18.62 -37.43
C GLN A 1073 -16.53 17.11 -37.64
N ALA A 1074 -17.56 16.66 -38.36
CA ALA A 1074 -17.84 15.24 -38.60
C ALA A 1074 -17.57 14.76 -40.03
N TYR A 1075 -17.38 15.67 -40.99
CA TYR A 1075 -17.38 15.32 -42.42
C TYR A 1075 -16.28 16.06 -43.15
N LEU A 1076 -15.50 15.34 -43.97
CA LEU A 1076 -14.47 15.95 -44.82
C LEU A 1076 -15.12 16.90 -45.84
N GLU A 1077 -14.31 17.81 -46.39
CA GLU A 1077 -14.73 18.57 -47.56
C GLU A 1077 -15.05 17.67 -48.76
N GLY A 1078 -15.87 18.18 -49.67
CA GLY A 1078 -16.26 17.42 -50.85
C GLY A 1078 -16.77 18.32 -51.96
N ARG A 1079 -16.55 17.90 -53.20
CA ARG A 1079 -16.94 18.63 -54.39
C ARG A 1079 -17.39 17.65 -55.46
N ASN A 1080 -18.46 17.98 -56.19
CA ASN A 1080 -18.81 17.28 -57.41
C ASN A 1080 -19.31 18.26 -58.47
N THR A 1081 -19.15 17.89 -59.74
CA THR A 1081 -19.47 18.70 -60.92
C THR A 1081 -20.44 17.93 -61.81
N THR A 1082 -21.48 18.59 -62.29
CA THR A 1082 -22.37 18.05 -63.33
C THR A 1082 -22.33 18.90 -64.60
N THR A 1083 -22.38 18.21 -65.75
CA THR A 1083 -22.61 18.79 -67.08
C THR A 1083 -24.07 18.58 -67.55
N GLU A 1084 -24.90 17.88 -66.77
CA GLU A 1084 -26.31 17.64 -67.05
C GLU A 1084 -27.17 18.85 -66.62
N LEU A 1085 -27.25 19.85 -67.50
CA LEU A 1085 -27.89 21.14 -67.22
C LEU A 1085 -29.18 21.30 -68.03
N THR A 1086 -30.30 21.58 -67.37
CA THR A 1086 -31.55 21.96 -68.05
C THR A 1086 -31.60 23.48 -68.23
N ILE A 1087 -31.24 23.98 -69.43
CA ILE A 1087 -31.30 25.41 -69.75
C ILE A 1087 -32.65 25.76 -70.38
N LYS A 1088 -33.38 26.70 -69.77
CA LYS A 1088 -34.52 27.39 -70.36
C LYS A 1088 -34.04 28.75 -70.91
N ASN A 1089 -34.54 29.14 -72.08
CA ASN A 1089 -34.22 30.41 -72.76
C ASN A 1089 -35.48 31.23 -73.01
#